data_AF-A0A5D0VIA1-F1
#
_entry.id   AF-A0A5D0VIA1-F1
#
_cell.length_a   1.000
_cell.length_b   1.000
_cell.length_c   1.000
_cell.angle_alpha   90.00
_cell.angle_beta   90.00
_cell.angle_gamma   90.00
#
_symmetry.space_group_name_H-M   'P 1'
#
loop_
_entity.id
_entity.type
_entity.pdbx_description
1 polymer ?
#
loop_
_entity_poly.entity_id
_entity_poly.type
_entity_poly.pdbx_seq_one_letter_code
_entity_poly.pdbx_strand_id
1 'polypeptide(L)'
;MTFTPEVLADIRQRIPENRVFNDPVSTLAFGTDASFYRLIPKVVVRVQDEAEVVDLLAIARRHKVPVTFRAAGTSLSGQAISDSILIVLGDQWNGHDIREEGRQIRLQPGVIGAQANAWLAPKGFKIGPDPASINACKIGGIVANNASGMCCGTAQNSYHTLAGMRLVLADGAVLDTEDPASVSAFRNSHGDLLAALKKLAINTRENPELAERIRHKYRLKNTTGLSLNALVDFTCPIEILTHLMVGSEGTLGFVSAVTYNTVPEYPDKATALLVFRDAESCCRAASVLRSQPVAAVELLDRRSLRSVQDKPGLPAWIHDLSENACALLVETRASSSEILDEQLVRIRQALAGFPLEQQVGFTRDAKVSDQLWAIRKGTFPAVGAVRPNGTTVIIEDVTFPIDQLSEGVTRLQALFVKHGYDDAIIFGHALEGNLHFVFPQGFDDPSEVARYEAFMQDVAQLVAVEFGGSLKAEHGTGRNMAPFVELEWGHDAWQLMWQIKRLLDPENLLNPDVVLSEDPQIHLKNLKPMPEADPLVDKCIECGFCEPVCPSEGLTLSPRQRIVIWRDIQARRRAGEDTAELEKAYQYHGLDTCAATGLCAQRCPVGINTGDLVRKLRSEKATGQSVANQLAKHFAGALKATRFVLASASAAERLLGAPLLTRLSGGVRKVSGGRVAQWDPSLPQPVRFVSPAAQDPSDGRPRVVYLAACVSRTMGPARGDKQQEPLIEVTRRLLEKGGYQVVYPEGLDSLCCGQPFASKGYPDQAATKKDELISALLRASRNGLDPVYCDTSPCTLQIREAAEEAGLTLFDPVRFIRDHLYERLDFEPERTPLAVHVTCSTQHLGESQGLIDIARRCSTQVVVPEGIHCCGFAGDKGFNVPELNAHSLKTLAEQTAGCEEGISTSRTCEIGLSRHSGIDYHGLVNLVDRVTRPKAIA
;
A
#
# COMPACT_ATOMS: atom_id res chain seq x y z
N MET A 1 -12.06 -34.24 -3.83
CA MET A 1 -11.31 -34.08 -2.57
C MET A 1 -12.20 -33.31 -1.60
N THR A 2 -12.35 -33.73 -0.35
CA THR A 2 -13.32 -33.13 0.58
C THR A 2 -12.62 -32.69 1.86
N PHE A 3 -12.73 -31.41 2.22
CA PHE A 3 -12.23 -30.89 3.48
C PHE A 3 -13.05 -31.50 4.64
N THR A 4 -12.42 -32.32 5.48
CA THR A 4 -13.08 -32.97 6.63
C THR A 4 -12.79 -32.21 7.93
N PRO A 5 -13.60 -32.42 9.00
CA PRO A 5 -13.29 -31.89 10.32
C PRO A 5 -11.92 -32.32 10.87
N GLU A 6 -11.40 -33.48 10.44
CA GLU A 6 -10.08 -33.98 10.86
C GLU A 6 -8.94 -33.11 10.33
N VAL A 7 -9.08 -32.56 9.11
CA VAL A 7 -8.09 -31.61 8.54
C VAL A 7 -7.92 -30.42 9.48
N LEU A 8 -9.03 -29.82 9.92
CA LEU A 8 -9.00 -28.68 10.82
C LEU A 8 -8.44 -29.04 12.20
N ALA A 9 -8.73 -30.25 12.70
CA ALA A 9 -8.17 -30.74 13.96
C ALA A 9 -6.64 -30.91 13.87
N ASP A 10 -6.13 -31.48 12.78
CA ASP A 10 -4.70 -31.64 12.55
C ASP A 10 -3.99 -30.29 12.41
N ILE A 11 -4.60 -29.31 11.71
CA ILE A 11 -4.08 -27.94 11.61
C ILE A 11 -3.96 -27.32 13.00
N ARG A 12 -5.00 -27.43 13.84
CA ARG A 12 -5.02 -26.87 15.21
C ARG A 12 -4.03 -27.52 16.18
N GLN A 13 -3.54 -28.72 15.88
CA GLN A 13 -2.47 -29.35 16.66
C GLN A 13 -1.09 -28.73 16.37
N ARG A 14 -0.92 -28.12 15.18
CA ARG A 14 0.35 -27.53 14.74
C ARG A 14 0.36 -26.02 14.84
N ILE A 15 -0.78 -25.38 14.57
CA ILE A 15 -0.93 -23.94 14.49
C ILE A 15 -1.82 -23.44 15.65
N PRO A 16 -1.37 -22.44 16.43
CA PRO A 16 -2.18 -21.78 17.45
C PRO A 16 -3.53 -21.28 16.93
N GLU A 17 -4.58 -21.45 17.74
CA GLU A 17 -5.97 -21.14 17.37
C GLU A 17 -6.17 -19.70 16.86
N ASN A 18 -5.45 -18.73 17.42
CA ASN A 18 -5.56 -17.32 17.02
C ASN A 18 -5.00 -17.01 15.61
N ARG A 19 -4.45 -18.03 14.91
CA ARG A 19 -3.93 -17.94 13.55
C ARG A 19 -4.66 -18.86 12.56
N VAL A 20 -5.71 -19.54 13.01
CA VAL A 20 -6.55 -20.43 12.20
C VAL A 20 -7.95 -19.82 12.10
N PHE A 21 -8.35 -19.42 10.90
CA PHE A 21 -9.62 -18.72 10.66
C PHE A 21 -10.53 -19.55 9.76
N ASN A 22 -11.66 -19.99 10.29
CA ASN A 22 -12.68 -20.73 9.54
C ASN A 22 -14.09 -20.12 9.71
N ASP A 23 -14.19 -18.90 10.26
CA ASP A 23 -15.44 -18.16 10.38
C ASP A 23 -15.83 -17.47 9.05
N PRO A 24 -17.13 -17.23 8.80
CA PRO A 24 -17.61 -16.68 7.52
C PRO A 24 -17.03 -15.30 7.16
N VAL A 25 -16.71 -14.45 8.15
CA VAL A 25 -16.18 -13.11 7.89
C VAL A 25 -14.75 -13.21 7.41
N SER A 26 -13.90 -13.99 8.09
CA SER A 26 -12.51 -14.16 7.70
C SER A 26 -12.37 -14.89 6.36
N THR A 27 -13.11 -15.99 6.15
CA THR A 27 -13.00 -16.76 4.91
C THR A 27 -13.48 -15.95 3.70
N LEU A 28 -14.58 -15.19 3.82
CA LEU A 28 -15.01 -14.29 2.75
C LEU A 28 -14.00 -13.16 2.48
N ALA A 29 -13.44 -12.56 3.54
CA ALA A 29 -12.46 -11.48 3.43
C ALA A 29 -11.17 -11.92 2.70
N PHE A 30 -10.68 -13.12 2.98
CA PHE A 30 -9.49 -13.68 2.31
C PHE A 30 -9.80 -14.44 1.02
N GLY A 31 -11.07 -14.73 0.73
CA GLY A 31 -11.51 -15.34 -0.53
C GLY A 31 -11.47 -14.39 -1.74
N THR A 32 -11.07 -13.14 -1.51
CA THR A 32 -10.94 -12.09 -2.52
C THR A 32 -9.48 -11.64 -2.65
N ASP A 33 -8.97 -11.55 -3.88
CA ASP A 33 -7.74 -10.84 -4.24
C ASP A 33 -8.06 -9.64 -5.17
N ALA A 34 -7.08 -9.10 -5.89
CA ALA A 34 -7.30 -7.98 -6.80
C ALA A 34 -7.96 -8.38 -8.13
N SER A 35 -8.15 -9.68 -8.38
CA SER A 35 -8.80 -10.18 -9.59
C SER A 35 -10.31 -10.05 -9.52
N PHE A 36 -10.97 -10.41 -10.62
CA PHE A 36 -12.41 -10.52 -10.72
C PHE A 36 -12.94 -11.91 -10.34
N TYR A 37 -12.15 -12.73 -9.65
CA TYR A 37 -12.58 -14.03 -9.11
C TYR A 37 -12.79 -13.98 -7.59
N ARG A 38 -13.61 -14.90 -7.08
CA ARG A 38 -13.79 -15.13 -5.64
C ARG A 38 -13.97 -16.62 -5.35
N LEU A 39 -13.14 -17.14 -4.45
CA LEU A 39 -13.24 -18.50 -3.91
C LEU A 39 -13.19 -18.40 -2.39
N ILE A 40 -14.14 -19.02 -1.69
CA ILE A 40 -14.22 -18.92 -0.23
C ILE A 40 -13.48 -20.12 0.40
N PRO A 41 -12.32 -19.91 1.03
CA PRO A 41 -11.55 -21.00 1.63
C PRO A 41 -12.30 -21.66 2.78
N LYS A 42 -12.08 -22.96 2.98
CA LYS A 42 -12.57 -23.67 4.18
C LYS A 42 -11.83 -23.24 5.44
N VAL A 43 -10.55 -22.90 5.30
CA VAL A 43 -9.72 -22.38 6.39
C VAL A 43 -8.62 -21.48 5.85
N VAL A 44 -8.38 -20.38 6.55
CA VAL A 44 -7.23 -19.51 6.35
C VAL A 44 -6.25 -19.76 7.49
N VAL A 45 -4.99 -20.01 7.17
CA VAL A 45 -3.95 -20.31 8.18
C VAL A 45 -2.82 -19.32 8.04
N ARG A 46 -2.52 -18.58 9.11
CA ARG A 46 -1.42 -17.62 9.14
C ARG A 46 -0.15 -18.25 9.71
N VAL A 47 0.86 -18.40 8.86
CA VAL A 47 2.14 -19.05 9.21
C VAL A 47 3.22 -18.04 9.57
N GLN A 48 4.03 -18.32 10.59
CA GLN A 48 5.12 -17.44 11.04
C GLN A 48 6.50 -17.91 10.56
N ASP A 49 6.65 -19.19 10.23
CA ASP A 49 7.93 -19.76 9.83
C ASP A 49 7.79 -20.92 8.83
N GLU A 50 8.93 -21.38 8.33
CA GLU A 50 9.02 -22.44 7.32
C GLU A 50 8.56 -23.80 7.85
N ALA A 51 8.75 -24.09 9.14
CA ALA A 51 8.37 -25.37 9.72
C ALA A 51 6.85 -25.54 9.73
N GLU A 52 6.11 -24.46 9.99
CA GLU A 52 4.65 -24.46 9.91
C GLU A 52 4.15 -24.68 8.47
N VAL A 53 4.86 -24.16 7.46
CA VAL A 53 4.52 -24.44 6.05
C VAL A 53 4.72 -25.92 5.74
N VAL A 54 5.84 -26.52 6.16
CA VAL A 54 6.12 -27.94 6.00
C VAL A 54 5.05 -28.81 6.67
N ASP A 55 4.67 -28.49 7.91
CA ASP A 55 3.63 -29.21 8.64
C ASP A 55 2.28 -29.15 7.91
N LEU A 56 1.90 -27.98 7.38
CA LEU A 56 0.65 -27.82 6.64
C LEU A 56 0.65 -28.58 5.31
N LEU A 57 1.79 -28.64 4.60
CA LEU A 57 1.93 -29.44 3.38
C LEU A 57 1.82 -30.94 3.68
N ALA A 58 2.40 -31.40 4.79
CA ALA A 58 2.26 -32.78 5.23
C ALA A 58 0.80 -33.14 5.59
N ILE A 59 0.07 -32.23 6.24
CA ILE A 59 -1.37 -32.40 6.53
C ILE A 59 -2.16 -32.43 5.21
N ALA A 60 -1.91 -31.47 4.32
CA ALA A 60 -2.59 -31.37 3.04
C ALA A 60 -2.45 -32.65 2.21
N ARG A 61 -1.23 -33.21 2.15
CA ARG A 61 -0.96 -34.49 1.50
C ARG A 61 -1.69 -35.65 2.13
N ARG A 62 -1.59 -35.79 3.46
CA ARG A 62 -2.25 -36.89 4.20
C ARG A 62 -3.74 -36.95 3.90
N HIS A 63 -4.38 -35.79 3.84
CA HIS A 63 -5.82 -35.65 3.63
C HIS A 63 -6.22 -35.42 2.17
N LYS A 64 -5.24 -35.30 1.26
CA LYS A 64 -5.44 -34.98 -0.16
C LYS A 64 -6.32 -33.75 -0.35
N VAL A 65 -5.97 -32.66 0.32
CA VAL A 65 -6.67 -31.37 0.24
C VAL A 65 -5.78 -30.32 -0.38
N PRO A 66 -6.27 -29.52 -1.35
CA PRO A 66 -5.47 -28.48 -1.98
C PRO A 66 -5.04 -27.37 -1.03
N VAL A 67 -3.90 -26.75 -1.34
CA VAL A 67 -3.30 -25.63 -0.62
C VAL A 67 -2.94 -24.52 -1.62
N THR A 68 -3.24 -23.28 -1.24
CA THR A 68 -2.78 -22.08 -1.98
C THR A 68 -2.02 -21.17 -1.03
N PHE A 69 -0.90 -20.63 -1.51
CA PHE A 69 -0.12 -19.63 -0.78
C PHE A 69 -0.55 -18.22 -1.18
N ARG A 70 -0.65 -17.32 -0.22
CA ARG A 70 -0.96 -15.91 -0.44
C ARG A 70 0.02 -15.01 0.29
N ALA A 71 0.65 -14.13 -0.49
CA ALA A 71 1.43 -13.01 0.01
C ALA A 71 0.52 -11.79 0.29
N ALA A 72 0.45 -10.81 -0.61
CA ALA A 72 -0.41 -9.62 -0.44
C ALA A 72 -1.84 -9.80 -1.02
N GLY A 73 -2.02 -10.72 -1.97
CA GLY A 73 -3.28 -10.86 -2.73
C GLY A 73 -3.55 -9.64 -3.63
N THR A 74 -2.52 -9.12 -4.30
CA THR A 74 -2.59 -8.03 -5.29
C THR A 74 -2.58 -8.57 -6.74
N SER A 75 -2.69 -9.88 -6.92
CA SER A 75 -2.76 -10.58 -8.21
C SER A 75 -4.08 -10.30 -8.95
N LEU A 76 -4.03 -10.31 -10.28
CA LEU A 76 -5.13 -9.89 -11.15
C LEU A 76 -5.85 -11.04 -11.86
N SER A 77 -5.34 -12.27 -11.80
CA SER A 77 -5.85 -13.42 -12.56
C SER A 77 -6.32 -14.57 -11.67
N GLY A 78 -6.63 -14.27 -10.40
CA GLY A 78 -7.25 -15.21 -9.46
C GLY A 78 -6.30 -16.21 -8.83
N GLN A 79 -4.98 -16.02 -8.88
CA GLN A 79 -3.99 -17.00 -8.40
C GLN A 79 -3.74 -17.00 -6.88
N ALA A 80 -4.23 -15.99 -6.14
CA ALA A 80 -3.99 -15.85 -4.69
C ALA A 80 -5.22 -16.20 -3.81
N ILE A 81 -6.17 -16.95 -4.36
CA ILE A 81 -7.42 -17.36 -3.71
C ILE A 81 -7.64 -18.88 -3.82
N SER A 82 -8.43 -19.43 -2.91
CA SER A 82 -8.67 -20.87 -2.77
C SER A 82 -10.05 -21.14 -2.17
N ASP A 83 -10.67 -22.26 -2.53
CA ASP A 83 -11.85 -22.81 -1.85
C ASP A 83 -11.50 -23.89 -0.80
N SER A 84 -10.20 -24.13 -0.57
CA SER A 84 -9.65 -25.14 0.34
C SER A 84 -8.83 -24.48 1.47
N ILE A 85 -7.56 -24.84 1.64
CA ILE A 85 -6.64 -24.25 2.62
C ILE A 85 -5.91 -23.06 1.98
N LEU A 86 -6.09 -21.88 2.56
CA LEU A 86 -5.34 -20.68 2.18
C LEU A 86 -4.27 -20.36 3.22
N ILE A 87 -3.00 -20.50 2.85
CA ILE A 87 -1.86 -20.17 3.71
C ILE A 87 -1.47 -18.71 3.47
N VAL A 88 -1.53 -17.89 4.52
CA VAL A 88 -1.16 -16.46 4.48
C VAL A 88 0.09 -16.20 5.31
N LEU A 89 0.95 -15.30 4.84
CA LEU A 89 2.17 -14.92 5.56
C LEU A 89 1.83 -14.16 6.86
N GLY A 90 2.44 -14.57 7.97
CA GLY A 90 2.47 -13.86 9.23
C GLY A 90 3.49 -12.71 9.26
N ASP A 91 3.67 -12.14 10.45
CA ASP A 91 4.49 -10.94 10.68
C ASP A 91 6.00 -11.23 10.74
N GLN A 92 6.41 -12.50 10.86
CA GLN A 92 7.83 -12.87 10.99
C GLN A 92 8.57 -13.06 9.66
N TRP A 93 7.90 -12.89 8.52
CA TRP A 93 8.49 -13.08 7.18
C TRP A 93 9.12 -11.81 6.59
N ASN A 94 9.67 -10.92 7.42
CA ASN A 94 10.15 -9.59 7.02
C ASN A 94 11.69 -9.42 7.06
N GLY A 95 12.43 -10.51 7.22
CA GLY A 95 13.90 -10.51 7.23
C GLY A 95 14.52 -10.07 5.91
N HIS A 96 15.64 -9.36 6.01
CA HIS A 96 16.45 -8.91 4.88
C HIS A 96 17.94 -8.94 5.23
N ASP A 97 18.80 -9.07 4.21
CA ASP A 97 20.25 -9.06 4.33
C ASP A 97 20.85 -8.39 3.07
N ILE A 98 21.41 -7.19 3.25
CA ILE A 98 22.02 -6.40 2.17
C ILE A 98 23.51 -6.72 2.11
N ARG A 99 23.95 -7.15 0.92
CA ARG A 99 25.32 -7.63 0.68
C ARG A 99 26.03 -6.74 -0.32
N GLU A 100 27.37 -6.80 -0.30
CA GLU A 100 28.22 -6.17 -1.32
C GLU A 100 27.88 -4.70 -1.59
N GLU A 101 27.71 -3.90 -0.53
CA GLU A 101 27.35 -2.49 -0.63
C GLU A 101 26.06 -2.23 -1.45
N GLY A 102 25.09 -3.14 -1.37
CA GLY A 102 23.79 -2.98 -2.02
C GLY A 102 23.67 -3.67 -3.37
N ARG A 103 24.73 -4.30 -3.90
CA ARG A 103 24.70 -5.06 -5.17
C ARG A 103 23.88 -6.34 -5.10
N GLN A 104 23.67 -6.86 -3.90
CA GLN A 104 22.79 -7.99 -3.64
C GLN A 104 21.93 -7.75 -2.42
N ILE A 105 20.74 -8.33 -2.43
CA ILE A 105 19.84 -8.34 -1.27
C ILE A 105 19.12 -9.68 -1.17
N ARG A 106 19.18 -10.31 0.01
CA ARG A 106 18.37 -11.47 0.36
C ARG A 106 17.14 -11.02 1.13
N LEU A 107 15.98 -11.53 0.76
CA LEU A 107 14.67 -11.09 1.24
C LEU A 107 13.77 -12.28 1.56
N GLN A 108 13.05 -12.19 2.68
CA GLN A 108 11.94 -13.10 2.98
C GLN A 108 10.65 -12.71 2.23
N PRO A 109 9.69 -13.63 2.03
CA PRO A 109 8.55 -13.43 1.15
C PRO A 109 7.55 -12.37 1.64
N GLY A 110 7.60 -11.98 2.92
CA GLY A 110 6.72 -11.00 3.53
C GLY A 110 7.08 -9.54 3.27
N VAL A 111 8.33 -9.28 2.85
CA VAL A 111 8.84 -7.92 2.59
C VAL A 111 8.07 -7.26 1.45
N ILE A 112 7.66 -6.00 1.62
CA ILE A 112 7.04 -5.18 0.56
C ILE A 112 8.12 -4.70 -0.41
N GLY A 113 7.88 -4.78 -1.72
CA GLY A 113 8.90 -4.40 -2.73
C GLY A 113 9.40 -2.95 -2.59
N ALA A 114 8.51 -2.00 -2.27
CA ALA A 114 8.89 -0.60 -2.05
C ALA A 114 9.77 -0.42 -0.81
N GLN A 115 9.60 -1.26 0.21
CA GLN A 115 10.45 -1.26 1.40
C GLN A 115 11.86 -1.77 1.07
N ALA A 116 11.97 -2.83 0.26
CA ALA A 116 13.27 -3.31 -0.22
C ALA A 116 14.03 -2.21 -0.99
N ASN A 117 13.33 -1.45 -1.84
CA ASN A 117 13.92 -0.31 -2.55
C ASN A 117 14.29 0.86 -1.62
N ALA A 118 13.49 1.11 -0.58
CA ALA A 118 13.83 2.14 0.41
C ALA A 118 15.13 1.82 1.15
N TRP A 119 15.39 0.55 1.46
CA TRP A 119 16.64 0.10 2.09
C TRP A 119 17.86 0.19 1.15
N LEU A 120 17.66 -0.05 -0.15
CA LEU A 120 18.73 0.00 -1.15
C LEU A 120 19.03 1.42 -1.66
N ALA A 121 18.07 2.33 -1.59
CA ALA A 121 18.22 3.69 -2.13
C ALA A 121 19.45 4.45 -1.61
N PRO A 122 19.81 4.41 -0.31
CA PRO A 122 21.04 5.06 0.19
C PRO A 122 22.34 4.48 -0.40
N LYS A 123 22.30 3.25 -0.92
CA LYS A 123 23.42 2.59 -1.60
C LYS A 123 23.42 2.84 -3.12
N GLY A 124 22.42 3.53 -3.67
CA GLY A 124 22.29 3.77 -5.12
C GLY A 124 21.80 2.56 -5.92
N PHE A 125 21.08 1.63 -5.28
CA PHE A 125 20.53 0.43 -5.90
C PHE A 125 19.02 0.30 -5.67
N LYS A 126 18.40 -0.63 -6.40
CA LYS A 126 17.03 -1.10 -6.21
C LYS A 126 16.91 -2.56 -6.66
N ILE A 127 15.84 -3.26 -6.27
CA ILE A 127 15.53 -4.56 -6.87
C ILE A 127 15.20 -4.37 -8.35
N GLY A 128 15.50 -5.37 -9.18
CA GLY A 128 15.17 -5.33 -10.62
C GLY A 128 13.66 -5.21 -10.88
N PRO A 129 12.82 -6.13 -10.36
CA PRO A 129 11.37 -6.08 -10.53
C PRO A 129 10.73 -4.82 -9.95
N ASP A 130 9.97 -4.08 -10.77
CA ASP A 130 9.31 -2.83 -10.36
C ASP A 130 7.79 -2.77 -10.70
N PRO A 131 6.99 -3.73 -10.21
CA PRO A 131 5.57 -3.81 -10.56
C PRO A 131 4.79 -2.58 -10.11
N ALA A 132 3.70 -2.25 -10.81
CA ALA A 132 2.85 -1.11 -10.45
C ALA A 132 2.29 -1.17 -9.01
N SER A 133 2.15 -2.38 -8.46
CA SER A 133 1.70 -2.64 -7.09
C SER A 133 2.83 -2.65 -6.04
N ILE A 134 4.06 -2.23 -6.37
CA ILE A 134 5.27 -2.31 -5.51
C ILE A 134 5.10 -1.75 -4.09
N ASN A 135 4.19 -0.78 -3.90
CA ASN A 135 3.87 -0.21 -2.59
C ASN A 135 3.03 -1.14 -1.69
N ALA A 136 2.58 -2.29 -2.20
CA ALA A 136 1.72 -3.24 -1.50
C ALA A 136 2.09 -4.71 -1.76
N CYS A 137 2.53 -5.07 -2.97
CA CYS A 137 2.93 -6.43 -3.27
C CYS A 137 4.20 -6.82 -2.49
N LYS A 138 4.24 -8.09 -2.08
CA LYS A 138 5.34 -8.64 -1.29
C LYS A 138 6.25 -9.52 -2.15
N ILE A 139 7.51 -9.66 -1.76
CA ILE A 139 8.56 -10.38 -2.50
C ILE A 139 8.14 -11.78 -2.93
N GLY A 140 7.45 -12.54 -2.06
CA GLY A 140 6.97 -13.88 -2.40
C GLY A 140 6.00 -13.88 -3.59
N GLY A 141 5.16 -12.86 -3.72
CA GLY A 141 4.29 -12.68 -4.88
C GLY A 141 5.05 -12.18 -6.12
N ILE A 142 6.03 -11.28 -5.95
CA ILE A 142 6.86 -10.75 -7.04
C ILE A 142 7.58 -11.90 -7.76
N VAL A 143 8.27 -12.77 -7.01
CA VAL A 143 8.98 -13.91 -7.61
C VAL A 143 8.02 -14.95 -8.18
N ALA A 144 6.92 -15.27 -7.48
CA ALA A 144 5.98 -16.29 -7.92
C ALA A 144 5.22 -15.90 -9.20
N ASN A 145 5.10 -14.61 -9.53
CA ASN A 145 4.49 -14.14 -10.77
C ASN A 145 5.52 -13.75 -11.84
N ASN A 146 6.82 -13.94 -11.57
CA ASN A 146 7.91 -13.36 -12.36
C ASN A 146 7.66 -11.89 -12.70
N ALA A 147 7.21 -11.12 -11.71
CA ALA A 147 6.78 -9.76 -11.92
C ALA A 147 7.93 -8.94 -12.53
N SER A 148 7.55 -8.06 -13.45
CA SER A 148 8.43 -7.05 -14.03
C SER A 148 7.79 -5.67 -13.82
N GLY A 149 7.94 -4.74 -14.76
CA GLY A 149 7.40 -3.40 -14.66
C GLY A 149 8.03 -2.43 -15.65
N MET A 150 7.91 -1.13 -15.31
CA MET A 150 8.11 0.01 -16.22
C MET A 150 9.55 0.19 -16.69
N CYS A 151 10.54 -0.12 -15.85
CA CYS A 151 11.95 0.17 -16.15
C CYS A 151 12.83 -1.08 -16.28
N CYS A 152 12.30 -2.26 -15.96
CA CYS A 152 13.10 -3.48 -15.84
C CYS A 152 13.07 -4.39 -17.09
N GLY A 153 12.07 -4.22 -17.97
CA GLY A 153 11.96 -4.99 -19.21
C GLY A 153 11.97 -6.50 -18.99
N THR A 154 12.51 -7.26 -19.95
CA THR A 154 12.80 -8.70 -19.76
C THR A 154 14.13 -8.92 -19.03
N ALA A 155 15.09 -8.01 -19.15
CA ALA A 155 16.46 -8.23 -18.67
C ALA A 155 16.62 -8.13 -17.15
N GLN A 156 15.71 -7.44 -16.45
CA GLN A 156 15.81 -7.19 -15.01
C GLN A 156 14.58 -7.71 -14.24
N ASN A 157 13.84 -8.66 -14.81
CA ASN A 157 12.76 -9.35 -14.11
C ASN A 157 13.29 -10.29 -13.00
N SER A 158 12.38 -10.96 -12.29
CA SER A 158 12.77 -11.85 -11.18
C SER A 158 13.66 -13.01 -11.65
N TYR A 159 13.39 -13.56 -12.84
CA TYR A 159 14.15 -14.68 -13.39
C TYR A 159 15.62 -14.32 -13.64
N HIS A 160 15.88 -13.18 -14.28
CA HIS A 160 17.25 -12.79 -14.65
C HIS A 160 18.05 -12.14 -13.51
N THR A 161 17.37 -11.61 -12.50
CA THR A 161 18.04 -11.02 -11.33
C THR A 161 18.23 -12.01 -10.19
N LEU A 162 17.74 -13.24 -10.31
CA LEU A 162 17.87 -14.26 -9.28
C LEU A 162 19.33 -14.66 -9.06
N ALA A 163 19.79 -14.55 -7.81
CA ALA A 163 21.11 -15.01 -7.38
C ALA A 163 21.02 -16.29 -6.52
N GLY A 164 19.89 -16.49 -5.82
CA GLY A 164 19.67 -17.66 -4.99
C GLY A 164 18.25 -17.71 -4.43
N MET A 165 17.84 -18.87 -3.95
CA MET A 165 16.50 -19.12 -3.45
C MET A 165 16.52 -20.14 -2.32
N ARG A 166 15.61 -19.97 -1.36
CA ARG A 166 15.21 -21.00 -0.42
C ARG A 166 13.75 -21.37 -0.69
N LEU A 167 13.49 -22.66 -0.90
CA LEU A 167 12.19 -23.18 -1.31
C LEU A 167 11.77 -24.41 -0.51
N VAL A 168 10.46 -24.65 -0.46
CA VAL A 168 9.82 -25.84 0.12
C VAL A 168 8.98 -26.50 -0.95
N LEU A 169 9.25 -27.78 -1.25
CA LEU A 169 8.49 -28.57 -2.22
C LEU A 169 7.21 -29.17 -1.60
N ALA A 170 6.34 -29.72 -2.45
CA ALA A 170 5.07 -30.31 -2.02
C ALA A 170 5.24 -31.42 -0.97
N ASP A 171 6.41 -32.07 -0.89
CA ASP A 171 6.74 -33.10 0.10
C ASP A 171 7.33 -32.58 1.41
N GLY A 172 7.44 -31.26 1.54
CA GLY A 172 8.06 -30.62 2.69
C GLY A 172 9.59 -30.59 2.62
N ALA A 173 10.21 -31.09 1.54
CA ALA A 173 11.64 -30.97 1.36
C ALA A 173 12.04 -29.49 1.21
N VAL A 174 13.05 -29.09 1.97
CA VAL A 174 13.59 -27.74 1.95
C VAL A 174 14.92 -27.73 1.22
N LEU A 175 15.07 -26.80 0.28
CA LEU A 175 16.30 -26.56 -0.46
C LEU A 175 16.68 -25.09 -0.35
N ASP A 176 17.88 -24.83 0.16
CA ASP A 176 18.54 -23.53 0.09
C ASP A 176 19.69 -23.61 -0.91
N THR A 177 19.55 -22.92 -2.04
CA THR A 177 20.52 -23.03 -3.14
C THR A 177 21.85 -22.34 -2.82
N GLU A 178 21.86 -21.49 -1.79
CA GLU A 178 23.05 -20.78 -1.31
C GLU A 178 23.80 -21.57 -0.22
N ASP A 179 23.22 -22.65 0.31
CA ASP A 179 23.87 -23.52 1.31
C ASP A 179 24.35 -24.84 0.66
N PRO A 180 25.67 -25.04 0.52
CA PRO A 180 26.23 -26.27 -0.04
C PRO A 180 25.81 -27.55 0.71
N ALA A 181 25.59 -27.47 2.03
CA ALA A 181 25.14 -28.61 2.82
C ALA A 181 23.70 -28.98 2.49
N SER A 182 22.81 -27.98 2.41
CA SER A 182 21.43 -28.15 1.94
C SER A 182 21.39 -28.76 0.53
N VAL A 183 22.16 -28.23 -0.41
CA VAL A 183 22.24 -28.76 -1.78
C VAL A 183 22.72 -30.22 -1.81
N SER A 184 23.75 -30.56 -1.03
CA SER A 184 24.26 -31.94 -0.95
C SER A 184 23.22 -32.90 -0.37
N ALA A 185 22.56 -32.53 0.73
CA ALA A 185 21.49 -33.31 1.33
C ALA A 185 20.30 -33.49 0.38
N PHE A 186 19.93 -32.44 -0.36
CA PHE A 186 18.85 -32.50 -1.34
C PHE A 186 19.20 -33.42 -2.52
N ARG A 187 20.45 -33.38 -3.02
CA ARG A 187 20.91 -34.30 -4.07
C ARG A 187 20.83 -35.77 -3.65
N ASN A 188 21.11 -36.07 -2.38
CA ASN A 188 21.03 -37.43 -1.87
C ASN A 188 19.58 -37.90 -1.68
N SER A 189 18.70 -37.02 -1.23
CA SER A 189 17.29 -37.35 -0.94
C SER A 189 16.38 -37.32 -2.18
N HIS A 190 16.68 -36.45 -3.16
CA HIS A 190 15.84 -36.19 -4.35
C HIS A 190 16.60 -36.39 -5.66
N GLY A 191 17.60 -37.29 -5.66
CA GLY A 191 18.43 -37.59 -6.84
C GLY A 191 17.60 -37.98 -8.06
N ASP A 192 16.53 -38.77 -7.87
CA ASP A 192 15.64 -39.21 -8.94
C ASP A 192 14.86 -38.04 -9.57
N LEU A 193 14.36 -37.12 -8.76
CA LEU A 193 13.70 -35.90 -9.23
C LEU A 193 14.66 -35.02 -10.04
N LEU A 194 15.89 -34.85 -9.55
CA LEU A 194 16.92 -34.09 -10.27
C LEU A 194 17.33 -34.77 -11.58
N ALA A 195 17.40 -36.10 -11.60
CA ALA A 195 17.67 -36.87 -12.81
C ALA A 195 16.53 -36.74 -13.84
N ALA A 196 15.28 -36.77 -13.39
CA ALA A 196 14.10 -36.55 -14.23
C ALA A 196 14.08 -35.13 -14.83
N LEU A 197 14.31 -34.09 -14.01
CA LEU A 197 14.44 -32.70 -14.49
C LEU A 197 15.59 -32.57 -15.50
N LYS A 198 16.74 -33.19 -15.23
CA LYS A 198 17.87 -33.22 -16.17
C LYS A 198 17.47 -33.83 -17.52
N LYS A 199 16.74 -34.95 -17.49
CA LYS A 199 16.27 -35.64 -18.69
C LYS A 199 15.29 -34.77 -19.47
N LEU A 200 14.33 -34.11 -18.81
CA LEU A 200 13.43 -33.16 -19.45
C LEU A 200 14.22 -32.05 -20.15
N ALA A 201 15.20 -31.45 -19.47
CA ALA A 201 16.03 -30.39 -20.03
C ALA A 201 16.86 -30.85 -21.24
N ILE A 202 17.43 -32.07 -21.20
CA ILE A 202 18.14 -32.65 -22.35
C ILE A 202 17.18 -32.83 -23.52
N ASN A 203 16.05 -33.50 -23.31
CA ASN A 203 15.05 -33.76 -24.35
C ASN A 203 14.52 -32.45 -24.96
N THR A 204 14.27 -31.43 -24.15
CA THR A 204 13.83 -30.11 -24.63
C THR A 204 14.88 -29.46 -25.52
N ARG A 205 16.18 -29.53 -25.17
CA ARG A 205 17.26 -28.97 -26.00
C ARG A 205 17.53 -29.77 -27.28
N GLU A 206 17.32 -31.09 -27.23
CA GLU A 206 17.45 -31.99 -28.38
C GLU A 206 16.26 -31.91 -29.34
N ASN A 207 15.14 -31.30 -28.93
CA ASN A 207 14.04 -30.90 -29.81
C ASN A 207 14.25 -29.45 -30.28
N PRO A 208 14.81 -29.22 -31.49
CA PRO A 208 15.16 -27.87 -31.94
C PRO A 208 13.95 -26.96 -32.14
N GLU A 209 12.80 -27.51 -32.54
CA GLU A 209 11.57 -26.75 -32.74
C GLU A 209 11.02 -26.22 -31.42
N LEU A 210 10.89 -27.09 -30.41
CA LEU A 210 10.44 -26.71 -29.07
C LEU A 210 11.43 -25.74 -28.41
N ALA A 211 12.73 -26.01 -28.50
CA ALA A 211 13.76 -25.15 -27.94
C ALA A 211 13.71 -23.74 -28.55
N GLU A 212 13.56 -23.61 -29.88
CA GLU A 212 13.46 -22.29 -30.50
C GLU A 212 12.15 -21.59 -30.19
N ARG A 213 11.03 -22.32 -30.08
CA ARG A 213 9.77 -21.75 -29.61
C ARG A 213 9.91 -21.17 -28.21
N ILE A 214 10.53 -21.90 -27.28
CA ILE A 214 10.84 -21.41 -25.92
C ILE A 214 11.68 -20.14 -25.99
N ARG A 215 12.81 -20.16 -26.73
CA ARG A 215 13.67 -18.98 -26.86
C ARG A 215 12.93 -17.78 -27.45
N HIS A 216 12.13 -17.99 -28.49
CA HIS A 216 11.35 -16.95 -29.12
C HIS A 216 10.36 -16.31 -28.13
N LYS A 217 9.61 -17.13 -27.40
CA LYS A 217 8.57 -16.67 -26.47
C LYS A 217 9.12 -15.90 -25.26
N TYR A 218 10.32 -16.24 -24.78
CA TYR A 218 11.00 -15.50 -23.70
C TYR A 218 11.89 -14.34 -24.16
N ARG A 219 12.00 -14.08 -25.48
CA ARG A 219 12.47 -12.75 -25.97
C ARG A 219 11.42 -11.67 -25.72
N LEU A 220 10.15 -12.07 -25.67
CA LEU A 220 9.02 -11.24 -25.27
C LEU A 220 8.86 -11.28 -23.75
N LYS A 221 8.16 -10.31 -23.17
CA LYS A 221 7.62 -10.47 -21.81
C LYS A 221 6.57 -11.58 -21.85
N ASN A 222 6.83 -12.67 -21.13
CA ASN A 222 5.95 -13.83 -21.11
C ASN A 222 5.87 -14.44 -19.70
N THR A 223 4.65 -14.49 -19.18
CA THR A 223 4.29 -15.18 -17.93
C THR A 223 3.11 -16.15 -18.11
N THR A 224 2.79 -16.52 -19.36
CA THR A 224 1.83 -17.57 -19.69
C THR A 224 2.49 -18.95 -19.54
N GLY A 225 1.97 -19.80 -18.67
CA GLY A 225 2.54 -21.12 -18.38
C GLY A 225 3.74 -21.08 -17.43
N LEU A 226 4.40 -22.23 -17.26
CA LEU A 226 5.61 -22.36 -16.44
C LEU A 226 6.84 -21.82 -17.18
N SER A 227 7.87 -21.37 -16.44
CA SER A 227 9.16 -20.86 -16.97
C SER A 227 9.99 -21.92 -17.70
N LEU A 228 9.55 -22.35 -18.89
CA LEU A 228 10.20 -23.40 -19.69
C LEU A 228 11.60 -23.00 -20.17
N ASN A 229 11.93 -21.71 -20.22
CA ASN A 229 13.29 -21.24 -20.48
C ASN A 229 14.31 -21.80 -19.48
N ALA A 230 13.90 -22.15 -18.25
CA ALA A 230 14.77 -22.82 -17.29
C ALA A 230 15.40 -24.11 -17.85
N LEU A 231 14.67 -24.86 -18.70
CA LEU A 231 15.14 -26.10 -19.33
C LEU A 231 16.13 -25.85 -20.48
N VAL A 232 16.11 -24.65 -21.06
CA VAL A 232 16.98 -24.28 -22.19
C VAL A 232 18.22 -23.56 -21.70
N ASP A 233 18.07 -22.65 -20.74
CA ASP A 233 19.12 -21.77 -20.24
C ASP A 233 20.09 -22.49 -19.29
N PHE A 234 19.61 -23.50 -18.55
CA PHE A 234 20.39 -24.18 -17.52
C PHE A 234 20.58 -25.68 -17.78
N THR A 235 21.73 -26.19 -17.34
CA THR A 235 22.07 -27.63 -17.41
C THR A 235 22.12 -28.29 -16.04
N CYS A 236 22.33 -27.52 -14.96
CA CYS A 236 22.28 -28.00 -13.60
C CYS A 236 20.81 -28.18 -13.15
N PRO A 237 20.39 -29.38 -12.70
CA PRO A 237 19.01 -29.61 -12.27
C PRO A 237 18.53 -28.74 -11.10
N ILE A 238 19.44 -28.30 -10.23
CA ILE A 238 19.12 -27.39 -9.12
C ILE A 238 18.82 -25.99 -9.65
N GLU A 239 19.59 -25.49 -10.62
CA GLU A 239 19.31 -24.20 -11.25
C GLU A 239 18.01 -24.24 -12.04
N ILE A 240 17.76 -25.34 -12.77
CA ILE A 240 16.49 -25.59 -13.46
C ILE A 240 15.33 -25.51 -12.47
N LEU A 241 15.38 -26.28 -11.37
CA LEU A 241 14.34 -26.27 -10.34
C LEU A 241 14.10 -24.86 -9.79
N THR A 242 15.19 -24.17 -9.44
CA THR A 242 15.16 -22.83 -8.86
C THR A 242 14.50 -21.81 -9.78
N HIS A 243 14.78 -21.88 -11.08
CA HIS A 243 14.21 -20.96 -12.07
C HIS A 243 12.80 -21.36 -12.52
N LEU A 244 12.41 -22.65 -12.41
CA LEU A 244 11.02 -23.07 -12.58
C LEU A 244 10.10 -22.52 -11.48
N MET A 245 10.63 -22.25 -10.28
CA MET A 245 9.85 -21.63 -9.20
C MET A 245 9.43 -20.19 -9.51
N VAL A 246 10.24 -19.48 -10.28
CA VAL A 246 9.94 -18.12 -10.73
C VAL A 246 8.78 -18.18 -11.72
N GLY A 247 7.73 -17.40 -11.51
CA GLY A 247 6.53 -17.46 -12.36
C GLY A 247 5.64 -18.70 -12.15
N SER A 248 5.94 -19.56 -11.16
CA SER A 248 5.14 -20.77 -10.89
C SER A 248 3.79 -20.51 -10.23
N GLU A 249 3.52 -19.30 -9.74
CA GLU A 249 2.30 -18.91 -9.03
C GLU A 249 1.95 -19.82 -7.84
N GLY A 250 2.99 -20.37 -7.19
CA GLY A 250 2.86 -21.28 -6.05
C GLY A 250 2.40 -22.69 -6.42
N THR A 251 2.33 -23.03 -7.70
CA THR A 251 1.91 -24.37 -8.18
C THR A 251 3.00 -25.43 -8.04
N LEU A 252 4.26 -25.03 -7.85
CA LEU A 252 5.41 -25.95 -7.75
C LEU A 252 6.02 -26.02 -6.34
N GLY A 253 5.69 -25.07 -5.45
CA GLY A 253 6.20 -25.02 -4.08
C GLY A 253 6.07 -23.63 -3.45
N PHE A 254 6.60 -23.51 -2.23
CA PHE A 254 6.65 -22.26 -1.47
C PHE A 254 8.06 -21.67 -1.50
N VAL A 255 8.18 -20.36 -1.66
CA VAL A 255 9.47 -19.63 -1.61
C VAL A 255 9.61 -18.94 -0.26
N SER A 256 10.57 -19.37 0.56
CA SER A 256 10.80 -18.86 1.93
C SER A 256 11.89 -17.78 1.98
N ALA A 257 12.76 -17.69 0.97
CA ALA A 257 13.66 -16.57 0.76
C ALA A 257 14.10 -16.47 -0.70
N VAL A 258 14.44 -15.27 -1.16
CA VAL A 258 15.04 -15.01 -2.47
C VAL A 258 16.20 -14.03 -2.34
N THR A 259 17.27 -14.24 -3.10
CA THR A 259 18.36 -13.29 -3.22
C THR A 259 18.39 -12.73 -4.63
N TYR A 260 18.38 -11.40 -4.74
CA TYR A 260 18.45 -10.70 -6.01
C TYR A 260 19.81 -10.03 -6.19
N ASN A 261 20.36 -10.13 -7.40
CA ASN A 261 21.28 -9.14 -7.94
C ASN A 261 20.49 -7.84 -8.18
N THR A 262 20.86 -6.77 -7.49
CA THR A 262 20.18 -5.49 -7.58
C THR A 262 20.62 -4.73 -8.83
N VAL A 263 19.86 -3.70 -9.20
CA VAL A 263 20.15 -2.84 -10.34
C VAL A 263 20.47 -1.41 -9.87
N PRO A 264 21.35 -0.68 -10.56
CA PRO A 264 21.63 0.71 -10.22
C PRO A 264 20.38 1.59 -10.27
N GLU A 265 20.23 2.49 -9.30
CA GLU A 265 19.26 3.58 -9.34
C GLU A 265 20.01 4.90 -9.60
N TYR A 266 19.90 5.38 -10.83
CA TYR A 266 20.64 6.54 -11.30
C TYR A 266 20.02 7.86 -10.82
N PRO A 267 20.85 8.84 -10.39
CA PRO A 267 20.37 10.10 -9.79
C PRO A 267 19.84 11.10 -10.83
N ASP A 268 20.47 11.18 -12.01
CA ASP A 268 20.09 12.12 -13.06
C ASP A 268 19.06 11.49 -13.99
N LYS A 269 17.93 12.16 -14.18
CA LYS A 269 16.81 11.68 -14.99
C LYS A 269 16.20 12.80 -15.81
N ALA A 270 15.67 12.46 -16.98
CA ALA A 270 14.86 13.39 -17.75
C ALA A 270 13.64 12.70 -18.36
N THR A 271 12.48 13.37 -18.27
CA THR A 271 11.19 12.83 -18.71
C THR A 271 10.55 13.75 -19.75
N ALA A 272 9.94 13.18 -20.79
CA ALA A 272 9.19 13.89 -21.81
C ALA A 272 7.85 13.20 -22.11
N LEU A 273 6.84 13.98 -22.47
CA LEU A 273 5.58 13.49 -23.04
C LEU A 273 5.50 13.95 -24.49
N LEU A 274 5.57 13.00 -25.42
CA LEU A 274 5.59 13.25 -26.86
C LEU A 274 4.26 12.78 -27.46
N VAL A 275 3.49 13.67 -28.08
CA VAL A 275 2.18 13.33 -28.65
C VAL A 275 2.26 13.33 -30.17
N PHE A 276 1.83 12.22 -30.76
CA PHE A 276 1.77 11.96 -32.19
C PHE A 276 0.31 12.00 -32.65
N ARG A 277 0.09 12.22 -33.95
CA ARG A 277 -1.25 12.30 -34.55
C ARG A 277 -1.99 10.98 -34.61
N ASP A 278 -1.25 9.86 -34.61
CA ASP A 278 -1.78 8.51 -34.75
C ASP A 278 -0.90 7.47 -34.05
N ALA A 279 -1.49 6.30 -33.81
CA ALA A 279 -0.80 5.15 -33.22
C ALA A 279 0.36 4.63 -34.09
N GLU A 280 0.28 4.77 -35.42
CA GLU A 280 1.32 4.31 -36.34
C GLU A 280 2.62 5.09 -36.16
N SER A 281 2.55 6.41 -36.23
CA SER A 281 3.69 7.31 -36.03
C SER A 281 4.27 7.14 -34.64
N CYS A 282 3.41 6.98 -33.63
CA CYS A 282 3.79 6.73 -32.24
C CYS A 282 4.57 5.41 -32.08
N CYS A 283 4.03 4.30 -32.60
CA CYS A 283 4.66 2.98 -32.48
C CYS A 283 5.99 2.92 -33.26
N ARG A 284 6.06 3.53 -34.45
CA ARG A 284 7.31 3.62 -35.22
C ARG A 284 8.39 4.41 -34.47
N ALA A 285 8.02 5.47 -33.77
CA ALA A 285 8.94 6.21 -32.91
C ALA A 285 9.42 5.34 -31.73
N ALA A 286 8.54 4.56 -31.10
CA ALA A 286 8.92 3.63 -30.05
C ALA A 286 9.91 2.55 -30.54
N SER A 287 9.70 1.99 -31.74
CA SER A 287 10.62 1.02 -32.34
C SER A 287 12.02 1.62 -32.55
N VAL A 288 12.10 2.89 -32.98
CA VAL A 288 13.40 3.60 -33.10
C VAL A 288 14.04 3.80 -31.73
N LEU A 289 13.26 4.24 -30.73
CA LEU A 289 13.72 4.47 -29.36
C LEU A 289 14.27 3.22 -28.68
N ARG A 290 13.86 2.01 -29.06
CA ARG A 290 14.41 0.75 -28.53
C ARG A 290 15.92 0.63 -28.64
N SER A 291 16.51 1.24 -29.67
CA SER A 291 17.97 1.26 -29.88
C SER A 291 18.68 2.46 -29.24
N GLN A 292 17.95 3.31 -28.52
CA GLN A 292 18.44 4.55 -27.92
C GLN A 292 18.61 4.38 -26.40
N PRO A 293 19.36 5.26 -25.73
CA PRO A 293 19.60 5.17 -24.28
C PRO A 293 18.39 5.68 -23.47
N VAL A 294 17.25 5.02 -23.60
CA VAL A 294 16.02 5.27 -22.83
C VAL A 294 15.87 4.22 -21.74
N ALA A 295 15.35 4.63 -20.58
CA ALA A 295 15.06 3.74 -19.45
C ALA A 295 13.60 3.26 -19.46
N ALA A 296 12.68 4.07 -20.01
CA ALA A 296 11.28 3.71 -20.18
C ALA A 296 10.67 4.43 -21.39
N VAL A 297 9.76 3.76 -22.10
CA VAL A 297 8.91 4.34 -23.14
C VAL A 297 7.51 3.76 -22.97
N GLU A 298 6.59 4.58 -22.44
CA GLU A 298 5.21 4.18 -22.19
C GLU A 298 4.29 4.74 -23.26
N LEU A 299 3.54 3.87 -23.94
CA LEU A 299 2.49 4.26 -24.88
C LEU A 299 1.20 4.59 -24.13
N LEU A 300 0.49 5.62 -24.58
CA LEU A 300 -0.88 5.94 -24.18
C LEU A 300 -1.72 6.26 -25.42
N ASP A 301 -2.83 5.55 -25.61
CA ASP A 301 -3.78 5.86 -26.68
C ASP A 301 -4.65 7.10 -26.35
N ARG A 302 -5.41 7.59 -27.35
CA ARG A 302 -6.26 8.77 -27.18
C ARG A 302 -7.25 8.62 -26.02
N ARG A 303 -7.84 7.44 -25.88
CA ARG A 303 -8.83 7.13 -24.84
C ARG A 303 -8.20 7.17 -23.45
N SER A 304 -6.97 6.65 -23.30
CA SER A 304 -6.17 6.78 -22.08
C SER A 304 -5.93 8.24 -21.71
N LEU A 305 -5.48 9.06 -22.67
CA LEU A 305 -5.24 10.50 -22.43
C LEU A 305 -6.53 11.22 -22.03
N ARG A 306 -7.65 10.90 -22.69
CA ARG A 306 -8.98 11.44 -22.36
C ARG A 306 -9.40 11.08 -20.95
N SER A 307 -9.13 9.85 -20.49
CA SER A 307 -9.52 9.39 -19.15
C SER A 307 -8.88 10.20 -18.02
N VAL A 308 -7.75 10.85 -18.28
CA VAL A 308 -7.01 11.64 -17.29
C VAL A 308 -7.00 13.13 -17.56
N GLN A 309 -7.62 13.60 -18.65
CA GLN A 309 -7.50 14.98 -19.17
C GLN A 309 -7.84 16.09 -18.16
N ASP A 310 -8.75 15.81 -17.20
CA ASP A 310 -9.18 16.77 -16.18
C ASP A 310 -8.31 16.75 -14.91
N LYS A 311 -7.22 15.98 -14.89
CA LYS A 311 -6.32 15.92 -13.73
C LYS A 311 -5.51 17.21 -13.58
N PRO A 312 -5.38 17.73 -12.33
CA PRO A 312 -4.54 18.90 -12.07
C PRO A 312 -3.10 18.71 -12.55
N GLY A 313 -2.54 19.73 -13.19
CA GLY A 313 -1.15 19.73 -13.68
C GLY A 313 -0.97 19.24 -15.11
N LEU A 314 -2.03 18.82 -15.80
CA LEU A 314 -1.97 18.53 -17.23
C LEU A 314 -1.89 19.81 -18.08
N PRO A 315 -1.17 19.78 -19.21
CA PRO A 315 -1.16 20.89 -20.15
C PRO A 315 -2.56 21.14 -20.74
N ALA A 316 -2.93 22.42 -20.90
CA ALA A 316 -4.27 22.80 -21.39
C ALA A 316 -4.60 22.24 -22.79
N TRP A 317 -3.58 22.06 -23.64
CA TRP A 317 -3.75 21.50 -25.00
C TRP A 317 -4.18 20.03 -25.01
N ILE A 318 -4.20 19.32 -23.87
CA ILE A 318 -4.62 17.91 -23.80
C ILE A 318 -6.06 17.71 -24.29
N HIS A 319 -6.91 18.73 -24.15
CA HIS A 319 -8.30 18.72 -24.59
C HIS A 319 -8.45 18.89 -26.11
N ASP A 320 -7.48 19.54 -26.75
CA ASP A 320 -7.51 19.88 -28.18
C ASP A 320 -6.83 18.81 -29.05
N LEU A 321 -6.40 17.70 -28.46
CA LEU A 321 -5.76 16.60 -29.16
C LEU A 321 -6.71 15.89 -30.12
N SER A 322 -6.19 15.54 -31.30
CA SER A 322 -6.88 14.79 -32.34
C SER A 322 -7.46 13.46 -31.85
N GLU A 323 -8.52 12.97 -32.50
CA GLU A 323 -9.23 11.73 -32.11
C GLU A 323 -8.34 10.47 -32.17
N ASN A 324 -7.29 10.50 -32.98
CA ASN A 324 -6.36 9.38 -33.13
C ASN A 324 -5.04 9.60 -32.37
N ALA A 325 -4.91 10.72 -31.64
CA ALA A 325 -3.64 11.06 -31.00
C ALA A 325 -3.14 9.94 -30.08
N CYS A 326 -1.85 9.69 -30.13
CA CYS A 326 -1.19 8.68 -29.31
C CYS A 326 0.08 9.27 -28.73
N ALA A 327 0.38 9.00 -27.46
CA ALA A 327 1.51 9.60 -26.77
C ALA A 327 2.54 8.57 -26.34
N LEU A 328 3.81 9.00 -26.30
CA LEU A 328 4.90 8.32 -25.63
C LEU A 328 5.35 9.16 -24.42
N LEU A 329 5.30 8.56 -23.23
CA LEU A 329 6.02 9.06 -22.06
C LEU A 329 7.40 8.42 -22.04
N VAL A 330 8.43 9.21 -22.28
CA VAL A 330 9.82 8.76 -22.42
C VAL A 330 10.63 9.22 -21.23
N GLU A 331 11.35 8.31 -20.58
CA GLU A 331 12.30 8.64 -19.53
C GLU A 331 13.68 8.09 -19.89
N THR A 332 14.72 8.88 -19.63
CA THR A 332 16.12 8.45 -19.68
C THR A 332 16.79 8.76 -18.34
N ARG A 333 17.79 7.95 -17.98
CA ARG A 333 18.48 8.00 -16.69
C ARG A 333 19.98 7.79 -16.89
N ALA A 334 20.79 8.51 -16.12
CA ALA A 334 22.24 8.44 -16.20
C ALA A 334 22.91 8.61 -14.84
N SER A 335 24.13 8.06 -14.72
CA SER A 335 24.96 8.21 -13.53
C SER A 335 25.48 9.64 -13.31
N SER A 336 25.45 10.49 -14.33
CA SER A 336 25.81 11.90 -14.23
C SER A 336 25.05 12.76 -15.23
N SER A 337 24.97 14.06 -14.92
CA SER A 337 24.34 15.08 -15.75
C SER A 337 24.96 15.19 -17.16
N GLU A 338 26.27 14.97 -17.32
CA GLU A 338 26.97 15.03 -18.62
C GLU A 338 26.54 13.87 -19.53
N ILE A 339 26.50 12.65 -18.98
CA ILE A 339 26.04 11.47 -19.71
C ILE A 339 24.56 11.65 -20.11
N LEU A 340 23.74 12.20 -19.21
CA LEU A 340 22.35 12.50 -19.50
C LEU A 340 22.21 13.46 -20.69
N ASP A 341 23.04 14.51 -20.77
CA ASP A 341 23.01 15.45 -21.89
C ASP A 341 23.38 14.79 -23.22
N GLU A 342 24.40 13.93 -23.23
CA GLU A 342 24.76 13.15 -24.42
C GLU A 342 23.63 12.22 -24.87
N GLN A 343 22.97 11.54 -23.92
CA GLN A 343 21.82 10.68 -24.19
C GLN A 343 20.66 11.49 -24.79
N LEU A 344 20.36 12.66 -24.22
CA LEU A 344 19.29 13.55 -24.70
C LEU A 344 19.54 14.05 -26.12
N VAL A 345 20.78 14.36 -26.48
CA VAL A 345 21.13 14.73 -27.87
C VAL A 345 20.84 13.58 -28.82
N ARG A 346 21.28 12.36 -28.50
CA ARG A 346 21.05 11.16 -29.33
C ARG A 346 19.56 10.87 -29.50
N ILE A 347 18.80 10.89 -28.40
CA ILE A 347 17.36 10.64 -28.41
C ILE A 347 16.62 11.68 -29.28
N ARG A 348 16.93 12.97 -29.13
CA ARG A 348 16.32 14.04 -29.93
C ARG A 348 16.63 13.89 -31.42
N GLN A 349 17.87 13.50 -31.77
CA GLN A 349 18.26 13.24 -33.15
C GLN A 349 17.47 12.06 -33.74
N ALA A 350 17.30 10.97 -32.98
CA ALA A 350 16.53 9.81 -33.42
C ALA A 350 15.04 10.14 -33.65
N LEU A 351 14.49 11.09 -32.88
CA LEU A 351 13.09 11.52 -32.97
C LEU A 351 12.83 12.62 -34.01
N ALA A 352 13.86 13.24 -34.58
CA ALA A 352 13.71 14.42 -35.45
C ALA A 352 12.85 14.16 -36.71
N GLY A 353 12.78 12.91 -37.17
CA GLY A 353 11.98 12.50 -38.33
C GLY A 353 10.49 12.29 -38.04
N PHE A 354 10.04 12.40 -36.78
CA PHE A 354 8.67 12.14 -36.39
C PHE A 354 7.93 13.44 -36.04
N PRO A 355 6.94 13.87 -36.84
CA PRO A 355 6.17 15.06 -36.54
C PRO A 355 5.31 14.84 -35.30
N LEU A 356 5.45 15.73 -34.32
CA LEU A 356 4.64 15.74 -33.10
C LEU A 356 3.43 16.67 -33.27
N GLU A 357 2.31 16.28 -32.70
CA GLU A 357 1.13 17.12 -32.55
C GLU A 357 1.33 18.10 -31.39
N GLN A 358 1.78 17.60 -30.24
CA GLN A 358 2.09 18.37 -29.04
C GLN A 358 3.22 17.71 -28.24
N GLN A 359 3.84 18.44 -27.33
CA GLN A 359 4.82 17.87 -26.41
C GLN A 359 4.98 18.65 -25.10
N VAL A 360 5.39 17.90 -24.06
CA VAL A 360 6.22 18.43 -22.97
C VAL A 360 7.62 17.89 -23.22
N GLY A 361 8.55 18.76 -23.57
CA GLY A 361 9.93 18.37 -23.86
C GLY A 361 10.66 17.80 -22.64
N PHE A 362 11.78 17.11 -22.88
CA PHE A 362 12.59 16.52 -21.81
C PHE A 362 12.91 17.53 -20.71
N THR A 363 12.40 17.26 -19.51
CA THR A 363 12.60 18.06 -18.30
C THR A 363 13.40 17.28 -17.26
N ARG A 364 14.25 17.99 -16.50
CA ARG A 364 14.94 17.48 -15.31
C ARG A 364 14.26 17.90 -14.01
N ASP A 365 13.20 18.71 -14.09
CA ASP A 365 12.42 19.12 -12.93
C ASP A 365 11.67 17.90 -12.40
N ALA A 366 12.00 17.49 -11.18
CA ALA A 366 11.37 16.35 -10.50
C ALA A 366 9.86 16.55 -10.36
N LYS A 367 9.38 17.76 -10.09
CA LYS A 367 7.96 18.05 -9.94
C LYS A 367 7.21 17.84 -11.25
N VAL A 368 7.76 18.32 -12.36
CA VAL A 368 7.16 18.14 -13.69
C VAL A 368 7.26 16.67 -14.12
N SER A 369 8.39 16.00 -13.87
CA SER A 369 8.55 14.56 -14.16
C SER A 369 7.54 13.72 -13.39
N ASP A 370 7.34 13.99 -12.10
CA ASP A 370 6.35 13.32 -11.26
C ASP A 370 4.92 13.56 -11.76
N GLN A 371 4.62 14.77 -12.22
CA GLN A 371 3.33 15.09 -12.85
C GLN A 371 3.11 14.26 -14.12
N LEU A 372 4.11 14.15 -15.00
CA LEU A 372 4.02 13.35 -16.22
C LEU A 372 3.83 11.86 -15.90
N TRP A 373 4.58 11.32 -14.93
CA TRP A 373 4.40 9.95 -14.47
C TRP A 373 3.03 9.72 -13.79
N ALA A 374 2.46 10.74 -13.15
CA ALA A 374 1.12 10.66 -12.56
C ALA A 374 0.03 10.50 -13.63
N ILE A 375 0.24 11.00 -14.86
CA ILE A 375 -0.64 10.77 -16.02
C ILE A 375 -0.71 9.26 -16.29
N ARG A 376 0.45 8.63 -16.49
CA ARG A 376 0.60 7.21 -16.80
C ARG A 376 0.11 6.30 -15.68
N LYS A 377 0.41 6.61 -14.42
CA LYS A 377 -0.11 5.87 -13.24
C LYS A 377 -1.61 6.08 -13.04
N GLY A 378 -2.13 7.16 -13.61
CA GLY A 378 -3.49 7.64 -13.42
C GLY A 378 -4.54 7.04 -14.35
N THR A 379 -4.16 6.33 -15.41
CA THR A 379 -5.06 5.79 -16.44
C THR A 379 -5.95 4.66 -15.92
N PHE A 380 -5.36 3.61 -15.32
CA PHE A 380 -6.11 2.50 -14.73
C PHE A 380 -7.12 2.96 -13.66
N PRO A 381 -6.74 3.82 -12.69
CA PRO A 381 -7.69 4.39 -11.76
C PRO A 381 -8.82 5.20 -12.40
N ALA A 382 -8.55 5.90 -13.51
CA ALA A 382 -9.58 6.71 -14.15
C ALA A 382 -10.74 5.85 -14.67
N VAL A 383 -10.43 4.71 -15.31
CA VAL A 383 -11.46 3.73 -15.74
C VAL A 383 -12.23 3.20 -14.53
N GLY A 384 -11.52 2.87 -13.45
CA GLY A 384 -12.14 2.47 -12.20
C GLY A 384 -13.07 3.54 -11.62
N ALA A 385 -12.72 4.82 -11.70
CA ALA A 385 -13.53 5.90 -11.14
C ALA A 385 -14.83 6.13 -11.91
N VAL A 386 -14.82 5.99 -13.25
CA VAL A 386 -15.97 6.31 -14.12
C VAL A 386 -16.85 5.11 -14.45
N ARG A 387 -16.43 3.88 -14.13
CA ARG A 387 -17.22 2.67 -14.45
C ARG A 387 -18.64 2.69 -13.85
N PRO A 388 -19.60 2.01 -14.50
CA PRO A 388 -20.91 1.76 -13.90
C PRO A 388 -20.77 1.00 -12.57
N ASN A 389 -21.59 1.35 -11.59
CA ASN A 389 -21.67 0.56 -10.36
C ASN A 389 -22.15 -0.87 -10.67
N GLY A 390 -21.80 -1.83 -9.83
CA GLY A 390 -22.06 -3.25 -10.11
C GLY A 390 -21.02 -3.92 -11.01
N THR A 391 -20.19 -3.14 -11.73
CA THR A 391 -19.12 -3.68 -12.58
C THR A 391 -17.77 -3.71 -11.86
N THR A 392 -16.89 -4.60 -12.33
CA THR A 392 -15.46 -4.61 -12.02
C THR A 392 -14.64 -3.95 -13.13
N VAL A 393 -13.34 -3.82 -12.92
CA VAL A 393 -12.38 -3.41 -13.95
C VAL A 393 -11.54 -4.62 -14.33
N ILE A 394 -11.52 -4.94 -15.62
CA ILE A 394 -10.59 -5.91 -16.17
C ILE A 394 -9.34 -5.16 -16.64
N ILE A 395 -8.17 -5.71 -16.31
CA ILE A 395 -6.89 -5.26 -16.84
C ILE A 395 -6.11 -6.49 -17.29
N GLU A 396 -5.93 -6.59 -18.59
CA GLU A 396 -5.10 -7.62 -19.21
C GLU A 396 -3.86 -6.99 -19.82
N ASP A 397 -2.84 -7.81 -20.05
CA ASP A 397 -1.50 -7.42 -20.45
C ASP A 397 -0.97 -8.38 -21.51
N VAL A 398 -0.99 -7.96 -22.76
CA VAL A 398 -0.59 -8.76 -23.92
C VAL A 398 0.69 -8.22 -24.52
N THR A 399 1.49 -9.08 -25.13
CA THR A 399 2.71 -8.64 -25.82
C THR A 399 2.62 -8.93 -27.30
N PHE A 400 2.82 -7.91 -28.12
CA PHE A 400 3.01 -8.03 -29.57
C PHE A 400 4.50 -7.91 -29.91
N PRO A 401 4.98 -8.56 -30.98
CA PRO A 401 6.30 -8.25 -31.53
C PRO A 401 6.41 -6.75 -31.84
N ILE A 402 7.49 -6.09 -31.41
CA ILE A 402 7.60 -4.62 -31.50
C ILE A 402 7.46 -4.09 -32.94
N ASP A 403 7.95 -4.84 -33.93
CA ASP A 403 7.86 -4.46 -35.35
C ASP A 403 6.42 -4.48 -35.88
N GLN A 404 5.52 -5.14 -35.15
CA GLN A 404 4.09 -5.27 -35.47
C GLN A 404 3.19 -4.55 -34.45
N LEU A 405 3.77 -3.77 -33.52
CA LEU A 405 3.05 -3.13 -32.42
C LEU A 405 1.91 -2.22 -32.91
N SER A 406 2.15 -1.45 -33.97
CA SER A 406 1.15 -0.56 -34.55
C SER A 406 -0.08 -1.30 -35.06
N GLU A 407 0.13 -2.43 -35.74
CA GLU A 407 -0.96 -3.25 -36.25
C GLU A 407 -1.70 -3.92 -35.10
N GLY A 408 -0.96 -4.44 -34.11
CA GLY A 408 -1.51 -5.00 -32.88
C GLY A 408 -2.43 -4.03 -32.14
N VAL A 409 -2.00 -2.77 -31.94
CA VAL A 409 -2.83 -1.70 -31.33
C VAL A 409 -4.12 -1.49 -32.13
N THR A 410 -4.02 -1.28 -33.44
CA THR A 410 -5.18 -1.02 -34.31
C THR A 410 -6.17 -2.18 -34.30
N ARG A 411 -5.67 -3.43 -34.39
CA ARG A 411 -6.52 -4.63 -34.39
C ARG A 411 -7.16 -4.90 -33.03
N LEU A 412 -6.45 -4.61 -31.93
CA LEU A 412 -7.01 -4.69 -30.59
C LEU A 412 -8.11 -3.64 -30.37
N GLN A 413 -7.92 -2.41 -30.87
CA GLN A 413 -8.97 -1.38 -30.88
C GLN A 413 -10.20 -1.82 -31.68
N ALA A 414 -10.00 -2.49 -32.82
CA ALA A 414 -11.10 -3.05 -33.60
C ALA A 414 -11.88 -4.13 -32.83
N LEU A 415 -11.21 -4.95 -32.00
CA LEU A 415 -11.89 -5.91 -31.12
C LEU A 415 -12.74 -5.20 -30.06
N PHE A 416 -12.28 -4.08 -29.49
CA PHE A 416 -13.11 -3.31 -28.57
C PHE A 416 -14.39 -2.83 -29.23
N VAL A 417 -14.32 -2.32 -30.46
CA VAL A 417 -15.50 -1.88 -31.22
C VAL A 417 -16.40 -3.08 -31.54
N LYS A 418 -15.84 -4.21 -31.99
CA LYS A 418 -16.59 -5.44 -32.31
C LYS A 418 -17.41 -5.93 -31.11
N HIS A 419 -16.83 -5.86 -29.91
CA HIS A 419 -17.44 -6.37 -28.68
C HIS A 419 -18.11 -5.28 -27.83
N GLY A 420 -18.18 -4.02 -28.29
CA GLY A 420 -18.88 -2.95 -27.57
C GLY A 420 -18.18 -2.47 -26.29
N TYR A 421 -16.85 -2.49 -26.26
CA TYR A 421 -16.02 -1.88 -25.20
C TYR A 421 -15.51 -0.50 -25.63
N ASP A 422 -16.43 0.43 -25.88
CA ASP A 422 -16.12 1.76 -26.45
C ASP A 422 -15.28 2.66 -25.53
N ASP A 423 -15.25 2.35 -24.23
CA ASP A 423 -14.44 3.06 -23.23
C ASP A 423 -13.15 2.31 -22.86
N ALA A 424 -12.84 1.19 -23.53
CA ALA A 424 -11.59 0.49 -23.32
C ALA A 424 -10.40 1.38 -23.70
N ILE A 425 -9.39 1.41 -22.83
CA ILE A 425 -8.16 2.18 -23.03
C ILE A 425 -6.97 1.26 -23.24
N ILE A 426 -5.95 1.73 -23.97
CA ILE A 426 -4.66 1.04 -24.16
C ILE A 426 -3.50 1.90 -23.65
N PHE A 427 -2.67 1.31 -22.80
CA PHE A 427 -1.37 1.88 -22.43
C PHE A 427 -0.35 0.76 -22.17
N GLY A 428 0.94 1.02 -22.26
CA GLY A 428 1.92 -0.03 -21.89
C GLY A 428 3.37 0.25 -22.25
N HIS A 429 4.22 -0.73 -21.97
CA HIS A 429 5.67 -0.67 -22.16
C HIS A 429 6.00 -0.93 -23.63
N ALA A 430 6.14 0.16 -24.40
CA ALA A 430 6.30 0.08 -25.85
C ALA A 430 7.63 -0.57 -26.26
N LEU A 431 8.68 -0.48 -25.43
CA LEU A 431 9.99 -1.08 -25.70
C LEU A 431 9.96 -2.61 -25.80
N GLU A 432 9.05 -3.24 -25.05
CA GLU A 432 8.86 -4.69 -25.04
C GLU A 432 7.65 -5.13 -25.85
N GLY A 433 6.92 -4.19 -26.46
CA GLY A 433 5.65 -4.46 -27.13
C GLY A 433 4.53 -4.91 -26.17
N ASN A 434 4.70 -4.68 -24.87
CA ASN A 434 3.71 -5.03 -23.85
C ASN A 434 2.63 -3.93 -23.77
N LEU A 435 1.38 -4.31 -23.98
CA LEU A 435 0.21 -3.45 -23.93
C LEU A 435 -0.75 -3.94 -22.86
N HIS A 436 -1.13 -3.02 -21.98
CA HIS A 436 -2.28 -3.18 -21.11
C HIS A 436 -3.52 -2.63 -21.78
N PHE A 437 -4.62 -3.36 -21.66
CA PHE A 437 -5.94 -2.84 -21.97
C PHE A 437 -6.86 -2.97 -20.76
N VAL A 438 -7.68 -1.93 -20.56
CA VAL A 438 -8.50 -1.78 -19.37
C VAL A 438 -9.93 -1.41 -19.75
N PHE A 439 -10.90 -2.16 -19.24
CA PHE A 439 -12.32 -1.93 -19.52
C PHE A 439 -13.22 -2.34 -18.34
N PRO A 440 -14.39 -1.70 -18.19
CA PRO A 440 -15.39 -2.12 -17.21
C PRO A 440 -16.10 -3.40 -17.66
N GLN A 441 -16.40 -4.30 -16.72
CA GLN A 441 -17.09 -5.56 -17.00
C GLN A 441 -18.06 -5.91 -15.88
N GLY A 442 -19.32 -6.19 -16.21
CA GLY A 442 -20.29 -6.81 -15.31
C GLY A 442 -20.27 -8.34 -15.41
N PHE A 443 -20.55 -9.01 -14.30
CA PHE A 443 -20.64 -10.48 -14.26
C PHE A 443 -21.98 -10.98 -13.67
N ASP A 444 -22.92 -10.06 -13.42
CA ASP A 444 -24.25 -10.38 -12.90
C ASP A 444 -25.25 -10.73 -14.02
N ASP A 445 -24.95 -10.38 -15.28
CA ASP A 445 -25.75 -10.70 -16.47
C ASP A 445 -25.05 -11.77 -17.33
N PRO A 446 -25.68 -12.93 -17.61
CA PRO A 446 -25.12 -13.97 -18.48
C PRO A 446 -24.71 -13.49 -19.89
N SER A 447 -25.38 -12.47 -20.44
CA SER A 447 -25.04 -11.91 -21.75
C SER A 447 -23.71 -11.14 -21.71
N GLU A 448 -23.39 -10.47 -20.59
CA GLU A 448 -22.10 -9.82 -20.38
C GLU A 448 -20.97 -10.83 -20.19
N VAL A 449 -21.24 -11.97 -19.54
CA VAL A 449 -20.29 -13.09 -19.42
C VAL A 449 -19.98 -13.68 -20.81
N ALA A 450 -21.00 -13.93 -21.63
CA ALA A 450 -20.82 -14.44 -22.99
C ALA A 450 -20.05 -13.46 -23.89
N ARG A 451 -20.29 -12.15 -23.74
CA ARG A 451 -19.52 -11.10 -24.44
C ARG A 451 -18.05 -11.12 -24.02
N TYR A 452 -17.78 -11.24 -22.72
CA TYR A 452 -16.42 -11.36 -22.20
C TYR A 452 -15.71 -12.60 -22.74
N GLU A 453 -16.35 -13.77 -22.72
CA GLU A 453 -15.81 -15.01 -23.30
C GLU A 453 -15.44 -14.82 -24.77
N ALA A 454 -16.37 -14.32 -25.59
CA ALA A 454 -16.15 -14.10 -27.01
C ALA A 454 -15.00 -13.12 -27.27
N PHE A 455 -14.90 -12.05 -26.47
CA PHE A 455 -13.80 -11.09 -26.55
C PHE A 455 -12.45 -11.74 -26.19
N MET A 456 -12.38 -12.51 -25.10
CA MET A 456 -11.15 -13.19 -24.69
C MET A 456 -10.69 -14.24 -25.71
N GLN A 457 -11.62 -14.98 -26.33
CA GLN A 457 -11.29 -15.91 -27.42
C GLN A 457 -10.68 -15.20 -28.63
N ASP A 458 -11.27 -14.08 -29.06
CA ASP A 458 -10.74 -13.28 -30.17
C ASP A 458 -9.37 -12.67 -29.84
N VAL A 459 -9.18 -12.16 -28.63
CA VAL A 459 -7.88 -11.66 -28.16
C VAL A 459 -6.85 -12.78 -28.14
N ALA A 460 -7.22 -13.96 -27.65
CA ALA A 460 -6.33 -15.11 -27.60
C ALA A 460 -5.88 -15.55 -29.00
N GLN A 461 -6.83 -15.62 -29.94
CA GLN A 461 -6.54 -15.92 -31.34
C GLN A 461 -5.64 -14.86 -31.99
N LEU A 462 -5.97 -13.58 -31.80
CA LEU A 462 -5.21 -12.46 -32.35
C LEU A 462 -3.76 -12.50 -31.84
N VAL A 463 -3.57 -12.51 -30.52
CA VAL A 463 -2.26 -12.34 -29.91
C VAL A 463 -1.42 -13.61 -30.08
N ALA A 464 -1.94 -14.76 -29.66
CA ALA A 464 -1.13 -15.98 -29.56
C ALA A 464 -0.90 -16.66 -30.92
N VAL A 465 -1.90 -16.64 -31.81
CA VAL A 465 -1.85 -17.38 -33.08
C VAL A 465 -1.42 -16.48 -34.22
N GLU A 466 -2.09 -15.35 -34.42
CA GLU A 466 -1.83 -14.51 -35.59
C GLU A 466 -0.53 -13.71 -35.47
N PHE A 467 -0.25 -13.16 -34.29
CA PHE A 467 0.96 -12.35 -34.05
C PHE A 467 2.12 -13.14 -33.41
N GLY A 468 1.88 -14.37 -32.93
CA GLY A 468 2.87 -15.13 -32.15
C GLY A 468 3.29 -14.43 -30.85
N GLY A 469 2.46 -13.51 -30.36
CA GLY A 469 2.65 -12.72 -29.15
C GLY A 469 2.39 -13.51 -27.86
N SER A 470 2.44 -12.83 -26.71
CA SER A 470 2.18 -13.41 -25.38
C SER A 470 0.84 -12.93 -24.82
N LEU A 471 0.02 -13.84 -24.28
CA LEU A 471 -1.26 -13.48 -23.64
C LEU A 471 -1.08 -12.84 -22.27
N LYS A 472 0.06 -13.11 -21.63
CA LYS A 472 0.46 -12.51 -20.35
C LYS A 472 1.90 -12.05 -20.40
N ALA A 473 2.12 -10.80 -20.04
CA ALA A 473 3.43 -10.21 -20.00
C ALA A 473 4.03 -10.24 -18.58
N GLU A 474 3.25 -9.87 -17.57
CA GLU A 474 3.71 -9.60 -16.20
C GLU A 474 2.74 -10.04 -15.09
N HIS A 475 1.44 -10.12 -15.38
CA HIS A 475 0.41 -10.35 -14.36
C HIS A 475 0.23 -11.83 -13.95
N GLY A 476 1.01 -12.73 -14.53
CA GLY A 476 0.86 -14.18 -14.39
C GLY A 476 -0.29 -14.73 -15.23
N THR A 477 -0.27 -16.04 -15.44
CA THR A 477 -1.32 -16.82 -16.11
C THR A 477 -2.60 -16.83 -15.29
N GLY A 478 -2.47 -17.10 -13.99
CA GLY A 478 -3.58 -17.31 -13.09
C GLY A 478 -4.58 -18.37 -13.57
N ARG A 479 -5.83 -18.19 -13.17
CA ARG A 479 -7.00 -18.94 -13.65
C ARG A 479 -7.52 -18.38 -14.97
N ASN A 480 -7.33 -17.08 -15.18
CA ASN A 480 -7.86 -16.39 -16.34
C ASN A 480 -7.28 -16.92 -17.66
N MET A 481 -5.96 -17.17 -17.70
CA MET A 481 -5.27 -17.60 -18.92
C MET A 481 -4.93 -19.08 -18.97
N ALA A 482 -5.21 -19.84 -17.90
CA ALA A 482 -4.94 -21.28 -17.84
C ALA A 482 -5.55 -22.08 -19.02
N PRO A 483 -6.79 -21.81 -19.49
CA PRO A 483 -7.37 -22.47 -20.67
C PRO A 483 -6.61 -22.23 -21.98
N PHE A 484 -5.91 -21.10 -22.08
CA PHE A 484 -5.28 -20.64 -23.33
C PHE A 484 -3.78 -21.00 -23.40
N VAL A 485 -3.22 -21.64 -22.37
CA VAL A 485 -1.80 -22.04 -22.35
C VAL A 485 -1.47 -22.97 -23.52
N GLU A 486 -2.31 -23.97 -23.80
CA GLU A 486 -2.09 -24.87 -24.94
C GLU A 486 -2.20 -24.14 -26.28
N LEU A 487 -3.12 -23.19 -26.41
CA LEU A 487 -3.24 -22.36 -27.61
C LEU A 487 -1.96 -21.56 -27.87
N GLU A 488 -1.39 -20.94 -26.83
CA GLU A 488 -0.18 -20.13 -26.94
C GLU A 488 1.09 -20.97 -27.17
N TRP A 489 1.23 -22.08 -26.46
CA TRP A 489 2.46 -22.87 -26.42
C TRP A 489 2.48 -24.08 -27.34
N GLY A 490 1.31 -24.52 -27.81
CA GLY A 490 1.15 -25.79 -28.52
C GLY A 490 1.21 -27.00 -27.60
N HIS A 491 0.77 -28.13 -28.13
CA HIS A 491 0.56 -29.37 -27.37
C HIS A 491 1.83 -29.87 -26.67
N ASP A 492 2.98 -29.91 -27.36
CA ASP A 492 4.22 -30.46 -26.82
C ASP A 492 4.74 -29.68 -25.60
N ALA A 493 4.72 -28.35 -25.68
CA ALA A 493 5.12 -27.48 -24.57
C ALA A 493 4.12 -27.56 -23.42
N TRP A 494 2.82 -27.63 -23.71
CA TRP A 494 1.77 -27.80 -22.70
C TRP A 494 1.91 -29.14 -21.96
N GLN A 495 2.17 -30.24 -22.68
CA GLN A 495 2.45 -31.55 -22.09
C GLN A 495 3.72 -31.52 -21.23
N LEU A 496 4.76 -30.83 -21.68
CA LEU A 496 5.99 -30.64 -20.89
C LEU A 496 5.71 -29.90 -19.56
N MET A 497 4.87 -28.87 -19.57
CA MET A 497 4.46 -28.18 -18.34
C MET A 497 3.71 -29.13 -17.38
N TRP A 498 2.81 -29.97 -17.90
CA TRP A 498 2.14 -31.00 -17.09
C TRP A 498 3.11 -32.06 -16.54
N GLN A 499 4.12 -32.46 -17.32
CA GLN A 499 5.17 -33.37 -16.84
C GLN A 499 5.94 -32.76 -15.66
N ILE A 500 6.30 -31.47 -15.75
CA ILE A 500 6.95 -30.74 -14.66
C ILE A 500 6.03 -30.67 -13.43
N LYS A 501 4.76 -30.29 -13.61
CA LYS A 501 3.77 -30.22 -12.53
C LYS A 501 3.62 -31.56 -11.81
N ARG A 502 3.43 -32.65 -12.56
CA ARG A 502 3.29 -34.01 -12.00
C ARG A 502 4.57 -34.52 -11.36
N LEU A 503 5.74 -34.04 -11.77
CA LEU A 503 7.02 -34.39 -11.16
C LEU A 503 7.19 -33.73 -9.77
N LEU A 504 6.77 -32.47 -9.62
CA LEU A 504 6.95 -31.68 -8.40
C LEU A 504 5.75 -31.78 -7.42
N ASP A 505 4.56 -32.02 -7.96
CA ASP A 505 3.31 -32.15 -7.21
C ASP A 505 2.43 -33.25 -7.84
N PRO A 506 2.77 -34.53 -7.62
CA PRO A 506 2.10 -35.67 -8.27
C PRO A 506 0.62 -35.81 -7.89
N GLU A 507 0.21 -35.26 -6.75
CA GLU A 507 -1.17 -35.30 -6.25
C GLU A 507 -1.99 -34.05 -6.66
N ASN A 508 -1.38 -33.10 -7.37
CA ASN A 508 -1.98 -31.84 -7.81
C ASN A 508 -2.64 -31.05 -6.65
N LEU A 509 -1.94 -30.94 -5.51
CA LEU A 509 -2.43 -30.27 -4.32
C LEU A 509 -2.07 -28.79 -4.28
N LEU A 510 -0.98 -28.38 -4.91
CA LEU A 510 -0.51 -26.99 -4.89
C LEU A 510 -1.24 -26.16 -5.95
N ASN A 511 -2.10 -25.27 -5.46
CA ASN A 511 -2.85 -24.26 -6.23
C ASN A 511 -3.47 -24.78 -7.53
N PRO A 512 -4.40 -25.77 -7.47
CA PRO A 512 -4.98 -26.38 -8.66
C PRO A 512 -5.75 -25.36 -9.52
N ASP A 513 -5.78 -25.65 -10.82
CA ASP A 513 -6.39 -24.85 -11.88
C ASP A 513 -5.81 -23.42 -12.03
N VAL A 514 -4.61 -23.20 -11.50
CA VAL A 514 -3.81 -22.00 -11.69
C VAL A 514 -2.59 -22.35 -12.54
N VAL A 515 -2.25 -21.50 -13.52
CA VAL A 515 -1.27 -21.74 -14.58
C VAL A 515 -1.66 -22.86 -15.54
N LEU A 516 -2.02 -24.05 -15.04
CA LEU A 516 -2.44 -25.19 -15.83
C LEU A 516 -3.82 -25.65 -15.38
N SER A 517 -4.71 -25.87 -16.34
CA SER A 517 -6.02 -26.47 -16.10
C SER A 517 -6.41 -27.36 -17.28
N GLU A 518 -7.16 -28.42 -16.98
CA GLU A 518 -7.83 -29.26 -18.00
C GLU A 518 -9.27 -28.79 -18.24
N ASP A 519 -9.75 -27.80 -17.50
CA ASP A 519 -11.09 -27.22 -17.64
C ASP A 519 -11.05 -26.01 -18.59
N PRO A 520 -11.56 -26.14 -19.83
CA PRO A 520 -11.49 -25.05 -20.82
C PRO A 520 -12.32 -23.82 -20.41
N GLN A 521 -13.18 -23.96 -19.41
CA GLN A 521 -14.11 -22.92 -18.97
C GLN A 521 -13.73 -22.37 -17.59
N ILE A 522 -12.56 -22.71 -17.02
CA ILE A 522 -12.20 -22.26 -15.66
C ILE A 522 -12.19 -20.73 -15.54
N HIS A 523 -11.80 -20.02 -16.60
CA HIS A 523 -11.77 -18.56 -16.66
C HIS A 523 -13.15 -17.89 -16.52
N LEU A 524 -14.24 -18.63 -16.68
CA LEU A 524 -15.63 -18.15 -16.54
C LEU A 524 -16.30 -18.63 -15.24
N LYS A 525 -15.59 -19.38 -14.40
CA LYS A 525 -16.10 -19.90 -13.13
C LYS A 525 -15.67 -19.01 -11.98
N ASN A 526 -16.46 -19.01 -10.91
CA ASN A 526 -16.15 -18.31 -9.65
C ASN A 526 -15.92 -16.79 -9.85
N LEU A 527 -16.65 -16.19 -10.79
CA LEU A 527 -16.63 -14.76 -11.04
C LEU A 527 -17.17 -14.00 -9.82
N LYS A 528 -16.49 -12.93 -9.46
CA LYS A 528 -16.72 -12.15 -8.25
C LYS A 528 -17.91 -11.20 -8.44
N PRO A 529 -18.96 -11.29 -7.62
CA PRO A 529 -20.03 -10.31 -7.65
C PRO A 529 -19.55 -8.98 -7.07
N MET A 530 -20.03 -7.86 -7.62
CA MET A 530 -19.66 -6.49 -7.22
C MET A 530 -20.87 -5.64 -6.78
N PRO A 531 -21.74 -6.15 -5.88
CA PRO A 531 -22.99 -5.49 -5.53
C PRO A 531 -22.74 -4.14 -4.85
N GLU A 532 -23.61 -3.17 -5.09
CA GLU A 532 -23.53 -1.84 -4.45
C GLU A 532 -23.63 -1.95 -2.92
N ALA A 533 -22.91 -1.10 -2.20
CA ALA A 533 -22.94 -1.05 -0.75
C ALA A 533 -23.16 0.36 -0.20
N ASP A 534 -22.40 1.31 -0.72
CA ASP A 534 -22.48 2.72 -0.32
C ASP A 534 -21.75 3.58 -1.35
N PRO A 535 -22.30 4.73 -1.77
CA PRO A 535 -21.64 5.63 -2.73
C PRO A 535 -20.19 6.00 -2.36
N LEU A 536 -19.85 6.03 -1.07
CA LEU A 536 -18.49 6.30 -0.58
C LEU A 536 -17.46 5.22 -0.94
N VAL A 537 -17.90 3.99 -1.27
CA VAL A 537 -17.02 2.85 -1.55
C VAL A 537 -17.39 2.06 -2.81
N ASP A 538 -18.48 2.42 -3.51
CA ASP A 538 -18.94 1.68 -4.70
C ASP A 538 -17.93 1.68 -5.85
N LYS A 539 -17.06 2.70 -5.91
CA LYS A 539 -15.94 2.75 -6.86
C LYS A 539 -14.73 1.88 -6.46
N CYS A 540 -14.71 1.26 -5.28
CA CYS A 540 -13.64 0.34 -4.90
C CYS A 540 -13.57 -0.87 -5.85
N ILE A 541 -12.38 -1.20 -6.34
CA ILE A 541 -12.10 -2.38 -7.20
C ILE A 541 -11.47 -3.55 -6.43
N GLU A 542 -11.39 -3.44 -5.10
CA GLU A 542 -10.83 -4.50 -4.22
C GLU A 542 -9.36 -4.87 -4.50
N CYS A 543 -8.54 -3.95 -5.02
CA CYS A 543 -7.13 -4.21 -5.37
C CYS A 543 -6.17 -4.44 -4.19
N GLY A 544 -6.54 -4.02 -2.98
CA GLY A 544 -5.73 -4.22 -1.76
C GLY A 544 -4.59 -3.23 -1.53
N PHE A 545 -4.40 -2.20 -2.37
CA PHE A 545 -3.31 -1.23 -2.20
C PHE A 545 -3.40 -0.42 -0.90
N CYS A 546 -4.59 -0.33 -0.33
CA CYS A 546 -4.87 0.36 0.92
C CYS A 546 -4.49 -0.42 2.19
N GLU A 547 -4.19 -1.72 2.08
CA GLU A 547 -4.00 -2.58 3.25
C GLU A 547 -2.73 -2.26 4.06
N PRO A 548 -1.54 -2.03 3.45
CA PRO A 548 -0.29 -1.85 4.20
C PRO A 548 -0.27 -0.66 5.17
N VAL A 549 -1.10 0.36 4.92
CA VAL A 549 -1.19 1.55 5.79
C VAL A 549 -2.23 1.42 6.91
N CYS A 550 -3.00 0.33 6.93
CA CYS A 550 -4.10 0.18 7.86
C CYS A 550 -3.61 -0.40 9.20
N PRO A 551 -3.85 0.29 10.34
CA PRO A 551 -3.41 -0.20 11.65
C PRO A 551 -4.12 -1.47 12.11
N SER A 552 -5.20 -1.88 11.44
CA SER A 552 -5.95 -3.10 11.77
C SER A 552 -5.65 -4.27 10.81
N GLU A 553 -4.82 -4.07 9.79
CA GLU A 553 -4.36 -5.15 8.91
C GLU A 553 -3.62 -6.19 9.77
N GLY A 554 -3.96 -7.46 9.62
CA GLY A 554 -3.44 -8.53 10.48
C GLY A 554 -4.11 -8.66 11.86
N LEU A 555 -4.80 -7.63 12.38
CA LEU A 555 -5.56 -7.73 13.64
C LEU A 555 -7.02 -8.17 13.41
N THR A 556 -7.71 -7.48 12.51
CA THR A 556 -9.11 -7.76 12.13
C THR A 556 -9.25 -7.57 10.61
N LEU A 557 -10.12 -6.68 10.13
CA LEU A 557 -10.30 -6.42 8.70
C LEU A 557 -9.42 -5.25 8.25
N SER A 558 -8.82 -5.39 7.07
CA SER A 558 -8.21 -4.30 6.30
C SER A 558 -9.29 -3.39 5.67
N PRO A 559 -8.93 -2.26 5.03
CA PRO A 559 -9.91 -1.40 4.37
C PRO A 559 -10.60 -2.08 3.18
N ARG A 560 -9.87 -2.88 2.37
CA ARG A 560 -10.47 -3.72 1.31
C ARG A 560 -11.44 -4.73 1.91
N GLN A 561 -11.01 -5.46 2.93
CA GLN A 561 -11.82 -6.51 3.54
C GLN A 561 -13.10 -5.94 4.17
N ARG A 562 -13.04 -4.75 4.79
CA ARG A 562 -14.25 -4.05 5.27
C ARG A 562 -15.27 -3.82 4.16
N ILE A 563 -14.81 -3.36 3.00
CA ILE A 563 -15.69 -3.10 1.85
C ILE A 563 -16.30 -4.40 1.33
N VAL A 564 -15.51 -5.48 1.21
CA VAL A 564 -15.98 -6.81 0.79
C VAL A 564 -17.11 -7.29 1.70
N ILE A 565 -16.90 -7.27 3.02
CA ILE A 565 -17.91 -7.72 3.99
C ILE A 565 -19.14 -6.80 3.99
N TRP A 566 -18.95 -5.49 3.87
CA TRP A 566 -20.08 -4.56 3.81
C TRP A 566 -20.92 -4.75 2.54
N ARG A 567 -20.29 -5.00 1.38
CA ARG A 567 -20.99 -5.37 0.14
C ARG A 567 -21.83 -6.63 0.31
N ASP A 568 -21.28 -7.66 0.94
CA ASP A 568 -22.00 -8.90 1.22
C ASP A 568 -23.21 -8.66 2.14
N ILE A 569 -23.02 -7.92 3.25
CA ILE A 569 -24.13 -7.53 4.16
C ILE A 569 -25.24 -6.80 3.40
N GLN A 570 -24.90 -5.81 2.56
CA GLN A 570 -25.90 -5.06 1.81
C GLN A 570 -26.61 -5.91 0.75
N ALA A 571 -25.90 -6.80 0.08
CA ALA A 571 -26.49 -7.72 -0.89
C ALA A 571 -27.50 -8.67 -0.22
N ARG A 572 -27.11 -9.30 0.89
CA ARG A 572 -27.98 -10.19 1.67
C ARG A 572 -29.21 -9.48 2.22
N ARG A 573 -29.06 -8.26 2.74
CA ARG A 573 -30.18 -7.42 3.19
C ARG A 573 -31.18 -7.18 2.06
N ARG A 574 -30.71 -6.84 0.86
CA ARG A 574 -31.59 -6.65 -0.31
C ARG A 574 -32.27 -7.93 -0.75
N ALA A 575 -31.62 -9.08 -0.57
CA ALA A 575 -32.20 -10.40 -0.81
C ALA A 575 -33.18 -10.87 0.29
N GLY A 576 -33.33 -10.12 1.38
CA GLY A 576 -34.16 -10.50 2.52
C GLY A 576 -33.56 -11.60 3.42
N GLU A 577 -32.26 -11.85 3.32
CA GLU A 577 -31.54 -12.80 4.16
C GLU A 577 -31.22 -12.21 5.55
N ASP A 578 -31.15 -13.09 6.57
CA ASP A 578 -30.71 -12.69 7.91
C ASP A 578 -29.22 -12.36 7.91
N THR A 579 -28.89 -11.15 8.34
CA THR A 579 -27.54 -10.60 8.40
C THR A 579 -27.09 -10.29 9.83
N ALA A 580 -27.89 -10.63 10.85
CA ALA A 580 -27.65 -10.24 12.24
C ALA A 580 -26.28 -10.72 12.76
N GLU A 581 -25.88 -11.96 12.46
CA GLU A 581 -24.59 -12.51 12.89
C GLU A 581 -23.40 -11.80 12.20
N LEU A 582 -23.49 -11.59 10.89
CA LEU A 582 -22.46 -10.88 10.11
C LEU A 582 -22.33 -9.43 10.58
N GLU A 583 -23.43 -8.74 10.82
CA GLU A 583 -23.42 -7.35 11.33
C GLU A 583 -22.85 -7.25 12.74
N LYS A 584 -23.16 -8.23 13.60
CA LYS A 584 -22.58 -8.32 14.93
C LYS A 584 -21.06 -8.50 14.87
N ALA A 585 -20.57 -9.37 13.98
CA ALA A 585 -19.14 -9.52 13.76
C ALA A 585 -18.53 -8.24 13.15
N TYR A 586 -19.20 -7.63 12.16
CA TYR A 586 -18.75 -6.41 11.50
C TYR A 586 -18.69 -5.21 12.44
N GLN A 587 -19.48 -5.19 13.52
CA GLN A 587 -19.39 -4.14 14.54
C GLN A 587 -17.96 -4.03 15.08
N TYR A 588 -17.40 -5.12 15.59
CA TYR A 588 -16.04 -5.10 16.11
C TYR A 588 -15.00 -5.02 14.98
N HIS A 589 -15.08 -5.96 14.02
CA HIS A 589 -14.06 -6.16 12.99
C HIS A 589 -14.02 -5.03 11.94
N GLY A 590 -15.17 -4.45 11.63
CA GLY A 590 -15.33 -3.41 10.62
C GLY A 590 -15.32 -2.00 11.21
N LEU A 591 -16.10 -1.77 12.26
CA LEU A 591 -16.32 -0.42 12.79
C LEU A 591 -15.41 -0.08 13.97
N ASP A 592 -15.32 -0.94 14.99
CA ASP A 592 -14.66 -0.58 16.25
C ASP A 592 -13.13 -0.54 16.10
N THR A 593 -12.53 -1.47 15.35
CA THR A 593 -11.08 -1.50 15.08
C THR A 593 -10.62 -0.56 13.97
N CYS A 594 -11.52 0.17 13.31
CA CYS A 594 -11.11 1.19 12.33
C CYS A 594 -10.72 2.49 13.05
N ALA A 595 -9.49 2.96 12.80
CA ALA A 595 -9.00 4.24 13.31
C ALA A 595 -9.68 5.46 12.62
N ALA A 596 -10.35 5.26 11.48
CA ALA A 596 -11.02 6.31 10.70
C ALA A 596 -10.10 7.51 10.34
N THR A 597 -8.81 7.24 10.10
CA THR A 597 -7.81 8.27 9.77
C THR A 597 -7.86 8.72 8.33
N GLY A 598 -8.28 7.85 7.40
CA GLY A 598 -8.34 8.13 5.96
C GLY A 598 -7.04 7.87 5.19
N LEU A 599 -5.99 7.34 5.84
CA LEU A 599 -4.73 7.00 5.16
C LEU A 599 -4.91 5.99 4.00
N CYS A 600 -5.95 5.15 4.07
CA CYS A 600 -6.30 4.25 2.97
C CYS A 600 -6.57 4.97 1.66
N ALA A 601 -7.09 6.21 1.69
CA ALA A 601 -7.39 7.01 0.51
C ALA A 601 -6.12 7.47 -0.20
N GLN A 602 -5.04 7.78 0.53
CA GLN A 602 -3.75 8.20 -0.05
C GLN A 602 -3.06 7.06 -0.84
N ARG A 603 -3.40 5.80 -0.51
CA ARG A 603 -2.90 4.62 -1.23
C ARG A 603 -3.88 4.09 -2.27
N CYS A 604 -5.15 4.52 -2.19
CA CYS A 604 -6.19 3.99 -3.06
C CYS A 604 -6.09 4.65 -4.45
N PRO A 605 -5.96 3.88 -5.54
CA PRO A 605 -5.89 4.45 -6.88
C PRO A 605 -7.10 5.32 -7.22
N VAL A 606 -8.29 4.92 -6.75
CA VAL A 606 -9.57 5.59 -6.99
C VAL A 606 -10.04 6.44 -5.79
N GLY A 607 -9.14 6.77 -4.85
CA GLY A 607 -9.42 7.72 -3.77
C GLY A 607 -10.39 7.27 -2.68
N ILE A 608 -10.67 5.97 -2.52
CA ILE A 608 -11.63 5.48 -1.52
C ILE A 608 -11.15 5.75 -0.09
N ASN A 609 -11.98 6.47 0.67
CA ASN A 609 -11.79 6.69 2.09
C ASN A 609 -12.76 5.84 2.93
N THR A 610 -12.29 4.67 3.37
CA THR A 610 -13.08 3.80 4.26
C THR A 610 -13.28 4.41 5.64
N GLY A 611 -12.47 5.40 6.04
CA GLY A 611 -12.68 6.17 7.27
C GLY A 611 -13.97 6.98 7.25
N ASP A 612 -14.37 7.49 6.08
CA ASP A 612 -15.62 8.25 5.93
C ASP A 612 -16.84 7.33 5.96
N LEU A 613 -16.76 6.17 5.30
CA LEU A 613 -17.77 5.11 5.45
C LEU A 613 -17.95 4.74 6.92
N VAL A 614 -16.86 4.48 7.65
CA VAL A 614 -16.94 4.12 9.07
C VAL A 614 -17.55 5.24 9.92
N ARG A 615 -17.23 6.52 9.65
CA ARG A 615 -17.85 7.65 10.35
C ARG A 615 -19.36 7.73 10.07
N LYS A 616 -19.78 7.53 8.82
CA LYS A 616 -21.20 7.45 8.43
C LYS A 616 -21.92 6.33 9.19
N LEU A 617 -21.39 5.10 9.13
CA LEU A 617 -21.99 3.94 9.79
C LEU A 617 -22.03 4.08 11.32
N ARG A 618 -21.03 4.74 11.93
CA ARG A 618 -21.06 5.08 13.36
C ARG A 618 -22.17 6.08 13.68
N SER A 619 -22.38 7.08 12.82
CA SER A 619 -23.43 8.08 12.98
C SER A 619 -24.82 7.45 12.93
N GLU A 620 -25.06 6.52 12.00
CA GLU A 620 -26.33 5.79 11.88
C GLU A 620 -26.63 4.93 13.11
N LYS A 621 -25.59 4.43 13.79
CA LYS A 621 -25.71 3.62 15.02
C LYS A 621 -25.59 4.44 16.32
N ALA A 622 -25.41 5.76 16.23
CA ALA A 622 -25.12 6.58 17.41
C ALA A 622 -26.36 6.73 18.31
N THR A 623 -26.27 6.30 19.57
CA THR A 623 -27.38 6.39 20.54
C THR A 623 -27.21 7.51 21.58
N GLY A 624 -26.02 8.08 21.69
CA GLY A 624 -25.64 9.07 22.72
C GLY A 624 -25.88 10.55 22.38
N GLN A 625 -26.80 10.90 21.48
CA GLN A 625 -26.96 12.28 20.96
C GLN A 625 -27.17 13.32 22.07
N SER A 626 -27.97 13.00 23.09
CA SER A 626 -28.23 13.90 24.22
C SER A 626 -26.96 14.20 25.03
N VAL A 627 -26.15 13.17 25.28
CA VAL A 627 -24.86 13.31 25.99
C VAL A 627 -23.87 14.10 25.15
N ALA A 628 -23.78 13.82 23.84
CA ALA A 628 -22.94 14.58 22.92
C ALA A 628 -23.32 16.06 22.89
N ASN A 629 -24.63 16.37 22.85
CA ASN A 629 -25.14 17.74 22.94
C ASN A 629 -24.74 18.44 24.25
N GLN A 630 -24.90 17.76 25.39
CA GLN A 630 -24.52 18.32 26.69
C GLN A 630 -23.01 18.57 26.77
N LEU A 631 -22.19 17.63 26.28
CA LEU A 631 -20.73 17.78 26.23
C LEU A 631 -20.29 18.92 25.32
N ALA A 632 -20.94 19.09 24.15
CA ALA A 632 -20.64 20.20 23.23
C ALA A 632 -20.99 21.57 23.85
N LYS A 633 -22.19 21.68 24.45
CA LYS A 633 -22.67 22.91 25.11
C LYS A 633 -21.86 23.28 26.34
N HIS A 634 -21.45 22.30 27.14
CA HIS A 634 -20.69 22.49 28.39
C HIS A 634 -19.23 22.06 28.25
N PHE A 635 -18.62 22.30 27.09
CA PHE A 635 -17.28 21.81 26.77
C PHE A 635 -16.20 22.23 27.77
N ALA A 636 -16.24 23.49 28.24
CA ALA A 636 -15.33 23.96 29.29
C ALA A 636 -15.48 23.17 30.60
N GLY A 637 -16.70 22.78 30.96
CA GLY A 637 -16.99 21.89 32.09
C GLY A 637 -16.42 20.49 31.86
N ALA A 638 -16.55 19.96 30.64
CA ALA A 638 -15.96 18.68 30.27
C ALA A 638 -14.43 18.68 30.37
N LEU A 639 -13.75 19.74 29.90
CA LEU A 639 -12.29 19.86 30.06
C LEU A 639 -11.87 19.93 31.54
N LYS A 640 -12.61 20.67 32.39
CA LYS A 640 -12.37 20.70 33.84
C LYS A 640 -12.53 19.31 34.47
N ALA A 641 -13.56 18.56 34.08
CA ALA A 641 -13.76 17.18 34.54
C ALA A 641 -12.60 16.28 34.11
N THR A 642 -12.13 16.37 32.86
CA THR A 642 -10.95 15.63 32.38
C THR A 642 -9.71 15.95 33.20
N ARG A 643 -9.41 17.23 33.45
CA ARG A 643 -8.26 17.63 34.30
C ARG A 643 -8.40 17.06 35.72
N PHE A 644 -9.60 17.05 36.29
CA PHE A 644 -9.85 16.46 37.62
C PHE A 644 -9.60 14.94 37.63
N VAL A 645 -10.04 14.22 36.60
CA VAL A 645 -9.79 12.78 36.44
C VAL A 645 -8.29 12.50 36.34
N LEU A 646 -7.56 13.25 35.51
CA LEU A 646 -6.10 13.12 35.39
C LEU A 646 -5.38 13.46 36.71
N ALA A 647 -5.82 14.49 37.44
CA ALA A 647 -5.28 14.84 38.75
C ALA A 647 -5.48 13.70 39.76
N SER A 648 -6.67 13.09 39.76
CA SER A 648 -7.01 11.97 40.64
C SER A 648 -6.18 10.74 40.30
N ALA A 649 -6.00 10.43 39.01
CA ALA A 649 -5.15 9.34 38.54
C ALA A 649 -3.68 9.55 38.92
N SER A 650 -3.14 10.75 38.73
CA SER A 650 -1.76 11.09 39.11
C SER A 650 -1.54 11.04 40.64
N ALA A 651 -2.54 11.45 41.42
CA ALA A 651 -2.50 11.30 42.88
C ALA A 651 -2.54 9.83 43.31
N ALA A 652 -3.36 9.01 42.66
CA ALA A 652 -3.43 7.57 42.91
C ALA A 652 -2.11 6.87 42.56
N GLU A 653 -1.48 7.23 41.43
CA GLU A 653 -0.16 6.72 41.05
C GLU A 653 0.90 7.05 42.11
N ARG A 654 0.89 8.29 42.63
CA ARG A 654 1.81 8.72 43.69
C ARG A 654 1.65 7.91 44.97
N LEU A 655 0.42 7.48 45.29
CA LEU A 655 0.11 6.76 46.53
C LEU A 655 0.33 5.25 46.40
N LEU A 656 -0.09 4.66 45.28
CA LEU A 656 -0.14 3.20 45.08
C LEU A 656 1.06 2.67 44.30
N GLY A 657 1.76 3.54 43.57
CA GLY A 657 2.77 3.16 42.58
C GLY A 657 2.15 2.70 41.26
N ALA A 658 2.90 2.89 40.17
CA ALA A 658 2.45 2.56 38.81
C ALA A 658 2.06 1.08 38.62
N PRO A 659 2.85 0.07 39.05
CA PRO A 659 2.50 -1.34 38.79
C PRO A 659 1.17 -1.77 39.43
N LEU A 660 0.91 -1.31 40.65
CA LEU A 660 -0.33 -1.63 41.37
C LEU A 660 -1.54 -0.95 40.73
N LEU A 661 -1.41 0.32 40.34
CA LEU A 661 -2.50 1.07 39.70
C LEU A 661 -2.87 0.51 38.32
N THR A 662 -1.89 0.13 37.49
CA THR A 662 -2.15 -0.54 36.21
C THR A 662 -2.90 -1.86 36.39
N ARG A 663 -2.54 -2.64 37.41
CA ARG A 663 -3.22 -3.91 37.73
C ARG A 663 -4.64 -3.69 38.23
N LEU A 664 -4.85 -2.76 39.17
CA LEU A 664 -6.17 -2.46 39.73
C LEU A 664 -7.13 -1.91 38.66
N SER A 665 -6.67 -0.93 37.88
CA SER A 665 -7.45 -0.35 36.77
C SER A 665 -7.72 -1.37 35.66
N GLY A 666 -6.81 -2.30 35.40
CA GLY A 666 -7.04 -3.43 34.48
C GLY A 666 -8.16 -4.36 34.97
N GLY A 667 -8.22 -4.63 36.28
CA GLY A 667 -9.33 -5.35 36.91
C GLY A 667 -10.67 -4.62 36.75
N VAL A 668 -10.69 -3.31 37.01
CA VAL A 668 -11.88 -2.46 36.80
C VAL A 668 -12.32 -2.45 35.34
N ARG A 669 -11.38 -2.32 34.40
CA ARG A 669 -11.66 -2.39 32.96
C ARG A 669 -12.34 -3.71 32.60
N LYS A 670 -11.81 -4.84 33.06
CA LYS A 670 -12.37 -6.18 32.81
C LYS A 670 -13.80 -6.30 33.34
N VAL A 671 -14.05 -5.87 34.59
CA VAL A 671 -15.40 -5.89 35.20
C VAL A 671 -16.37 -4.94 34.49
N SER A 672 -15.87 -3.80 34.00
CA SER A 672 -16.68 -2.81 33.27
C SER A 672 -17.00 -3.20 31.82
N GLY A 673 -16.47 -4.33 31.33
CA GLY A 673 -16.58 -4.72 29.93
C GLY A 673 -15.89 -3.74 28.98
N GLY A 674 -14.77 -3.14 29.41
CA GLY A 674 -13.99 -2.20 28.58
C GLY A 674 -14.45 -0.73 28.64
N ARG A 675 -15.50 -0.40 29.41
CA ARG A 675 -16.03 0.97 29.52
C ARG A 675 -15.10 1.94 30.25
N VAL A 676 -14.24 1.43 31.13
CA VAL A 676 -13.22 2.19 31.83
C VAL A 676 -11.87 1.85 31.22
N ALA A 677 -11.12 2.87 30.80
CA ALA A 677 -9.77 2.68 30.28
C ALA A 677 -8.83 2.17 31.38
N GLN A 678 -7.91 1.29 31.00
CA GLN A 678 -6.84 0.87 31.91
C GLN A 678 -5.86 2.04 32.09
N TRP A 679 -5.40 2.24 33.33
CA TRP A 679 -4.36 3.22 33.60
C TRP A 679 -2.99 2.71 33.14
N ASP A 680 -2.20 3.59 32.53
CA ASP A 680 -0.85 3.30 32.02
C ASP A 680 0.13 4.40 32.48
N PRO A 681 1.41 4.09 32.75
CA PRO A 681 2.42 5.09 33.13
C PRO A 681 2.63 6.20 32.10
N SER A 682 2.34 5.95 30.81
CA SER A 682 2.41 6.98 29.77
C SER A 682 1.23 7.94 29.77
N LEU A 683 0.25 7.75 30.67
CA LEU A 683 -0.89 8.66 30.76
C LEU A 683 -0.47 10.06 31.24
N PRO A 684 -1.07 11.10 30.65
CA PRO A 684 -0.67 12.48 30.91
C PRO A 684 -1.11 12.96 32.30
N GLN A 685 -0.33 13.87 32.88
CA GLN A 685 -0.75 14.66 34.04
C GLN A 685 -1.74 15.78 33.63
N PRO A 686 -2.53 16.33 34.57
CA PRO A 686 -3.38 17.48 34.27
C PRO A 686 -2.55 18.74 34.01
N VAL A 687 -2.90 19.50 32.96
CA VAL A 687 -2.34 20.84 32.75
C VAL A 687 -3.06 21.88 33.60
N ARG A 688 -2.30 22.70 34.32
CA ARG A 688 -2.78 23.93 34.96
C ARG A 688 -2.45 25.11 34.07
N PHE A 689 -3.38 25.47 33.18
CA PHE A 689 -3.25 26.66 32.34
C PHE A 689 -4.32 27.67 32.72
N VAL A 690 -3.90 28.93 32.89
CA VAL A 690 -4.78 30.07 33.04
C VAL A 690 -4.56 30.94 31.80
N SER A 691 -5.58 31.09 30.97
CA SER A 691 -5.49 31.99 29.81
C SER A 691 -5.13 33.39 30.29
N PRO A 692 -4.17 34.08 29.65
CA PRO A 692 -3.92 35.49 29.92
C PRO A 692 -5.23 36.29 29.79
N ALA A 693 -5.43 37.28 30.67
CA ALA A 693 -6.54 38.23 30.57
C ALA A 693 -6.35 39.14 29.33
N ALA A 694 -7.35 39.97 29.02
CA ALA A 694 -7.47 40.78 27.82
C ALA A 694 -6.13 41.29 27.23
N GLN A 695 -6.01 41.18 25.90
CA GLN A 695 -4.79 41.42 25.14
C GLN A 695 -4.17 42.79 25.46
N ASP A 696 -2.88 42.80 25.78
CA ASP A 696 -2.09 44.03 25.82
C ASP A 696 -2.13 44.75 24.45
N PRO A 697 -2.02 46.08 24.42
CA PRO A 697 -1.75 46.82 23.18
C PRO A 697 -0.59 46.16 22.42
N SER A 698 -0.66 46.18 21.09
CA SER A 698 0.44 45.68 20.24
C SER A 698 1.78 46.25 20.73
N ASP A 699 2.70 45.38 21.14
CA ASP A 699 4.03 45.77 21.62
C ASP A 699 5.03 46.06 20.48
N GLY A 700 4.53 46.06 19.24
CA GLY A 700 5.30 46.32 18.02
C GLY A 700 5.82 45.05 17.33
N ARG A 701 5.74 43.88 17.97
CA ARG A 701 6.10 42.59 17.36
C ARG A 701 5.02 42.09 16.40
N PRO A 702 5.38 41.29 15.38
CA PRO A 702 4.39 40.56 14.59
C PRO A 702 3.56 39.65 15.50
N ARG A 703 2.26 39.57 15.24
CA ARG A 703 1.33 38.79 16.05
C ARG A 703 1.13 37.39 15.46
N VAL A 704 0.87 36.42 16.33
CA VAL A 704 0.43 35.07 15.96
C VAL A 704 -0.70 34.65 16.89
N VAL A 705 -1.79 34.14 16.32
CA VAL A 705 -2.88 33.57 17.10
C VAL A 705 -2.52 32.12 17.44
N TYR A 706 -2.28 31.84 18.72
CA TYR A 706 -2.02 30.48 19.18
C TYR A 706 -3.32 29.77 19.57
N LEU A 707 -3.76 28.86 18.70
CA LEU A 707 -4.78 27.85 18.98
C LEU A 707 -4.14 26.66 19.73
N ALA A 708 -4.10 26.76 21.06
CA ALA A 708 -3.76 25.61 21.89
C ALA A 708 -4.90 24.59 21.87
N ALA A 709 -4.65 23.39 21.34
CA ALA A 709 -5.66 22.35 21.22
C ALA A 709 -6.22 21.91 22.58
N CYS A 710 -7.47 21.44 22.60
CA CYS A 710 -8.11 21.00 23.85
C CYS A 710 -7.33 19.89 24.59
N VAL A 711 -6.64 19.03 23.83
CA VAL A 711 -5.74 18.00 24.39
C VAL A 711 -4.49 18.64 25.02
N SER A 712 -3.84 19.60 24.37
CA SER A 712 -2.66 20.29 24.93
C SER A 712 -2.98 21.09 26.20
N ARG A 713 -4.22 21.60 26.31
CA ARG A 713 -4.70 22.34 27.49
C ARG A 713 -5.15 21.45 28.65
N THR A 714 -5.26 20.14 28.44
CA THR A 714 -5.74 19.19 29.46
C THR A 714 -4.73 18.11 29.81
N MET A 715 -3.97 17.64 28.82
CA MET A 715 -3.01 16.54 28.89
C MET A 715 -1.56 17.07 28.83
N GLY A 716 -0.92 17.08 30.00
CA GLY A 716 0.49 17.43 30.17
C GLY A 716 1.39 16.21 29.95
N PRO A 717 2.70 16.34 30.24
CA PRO A 717 3.62 15.21 30.22
C PRO A 717 3.23 14.10 31.20
N ALA A 718 3.68 12.88 30.94
CA ALA A 718 3.52 11.77 31.88
C ALA A 718 4.37 11.99 33.14
N ARG A 719 4.08 11.28 34.24
CA ARG A 719 4.84 11.46 35.50
C ARG A 719 6.29 10.98 35.42
N GLY A 720 6.55 9.93 34.66
CA GLY A 720 7.90 9.41 34.43
C GLY A 720 8.71 10.18 33.39
N ASP A 721 8.07 11.09 32.65
CA ASP A 721 8.65 11.81 31.52
C ASP A 721 9.80 12.74 31.98
N LYS A 722 10.94 12.74 31.27
CA LYS A 722 12.05 13.66 31.57
C LYS A 722 11.67 15.13 31.35
N GLN A 723 10.80 15.41 30.38
CA GLN A 723 10.30 16.73 30.05
C GLN A 723 8.97 16.99 30.75
N GLN A 724 9.02 17.67 31.89
CA GLN A 724 7.83 17.94 32.72
C GLN A 724 7.04 19.21 32.33
N GLU A 725 7.55 20.01 31.38
CA GLU A 725 6.89 21.25 30.99
C GLU A 725 5.71 21.02 30.02
N PRO A 726 4.53 21.61 30.25
CA PRO A 726 3.40 21.48 29.33
C PRO A 726 3.67 22.09 27.95
N LEU A 727 3.23 21.38 26.90
CA LEU A 727 3.39 21.81 25.50
C LEU A 727 2.94 23.26 25.26
N ILE A 728 1.85 23.69 25.90
CA ILE A 728 1.32 25.05 25.75
C ILE A 728 2.32 26.15 26.15
N GLU A 729 3.10 25.93 27.21
CA GLU A 729 4.11 26.89 27.65
C GLU A 729 5.34 26.86 26.74
N VAL A 730 5.75 25.67 26.33
CA VAL A 730 6.87 25.47 25.41
C VAL A 730 6.58 26.11 24.05
N THR A 731 5.37 25.94 23.52
CA THR A 731 4.92 26.58 22.29
C THR A 731 4.90 28.09 22.42
N ARG A 732 4.32 28.64 23.51
CA ARG A 732 4.32 30.09 23.75
C ARG A 732 5.76 30.63 23.76
N ARG A 733 6.65 29.98 24.51
CA ARG A 733 8.07 30.34 24.59
C ARG A 733 8.75 30.28 23.22
N LEU A 734 8.53 29.25 22.41
CA LEU A 734 9.12 29.14 21.08
C LEU A 734 8.66 30.26 20.14
N LEU A 735 7.36 30.59 20.16
CA LEU A 735 6.81 31.68 19.34
C LEU A 735 7.38 33.05 19.77
N GLU A 736 7.46 33.30 21.08
CA GLU A 736 8.09 34.51 21.64
C GLU A 736 9.59 34.57 21.32
N LYS A 737 10.29 33.43 21.36
CA LYS A 737 11.70 33.28 20.96
C LYS A 737 11.91 33.62 19.48
N GLY A 738 10.95 33.28 18.62
CA GLY A 738 10.88 33.72 17.23
C GLY A 738 10.48 35.19 17.06
N GLY A 739 10.32 35.96 18.13
CA GLY A 739 10.00 37.39 18.07
C GLY A 739 8.53 37.69 17.78
N TYR A 740 7.61 36.75 18.02
CA TYR A 740 6.17 37.00 17.87
C TYR A 740 5.50 37.42 19.19
N GLN A 741 4.50 38.28 19.10
CA GLN A 741 3.50 38.48 20.16
C GLN A 741 2.45 37.36 20.06
N VAL A 742 2.33 36.54 21.10
CA VAL A 742 1.37 35.43 21.15
C VAL A 742 -0.01 35.93 21.59
N VAL A 743 -1.03 35.56 20.83
CA VAL A 743 -2.42 35.97 21.04
C VAL A 743 -3.30 34.74 21.20
N TYR A 744 -4.17 34.72 22.21
CA TYR A 744 -5.14 33.62 22.40
C TYR A 744 -6.55 34.04 21.99
N PRO A 745 -7.36 33.14 21.41
CA PRO A 745 -8.77 33.41 21.17
C PRO A 745 -9.56 33.43 22.49
N GLU A 746 -10.58 34.30 22.54
CA GLU A 746 -11.47 34.42 23.68
C GLU A 746 -12.23 33.11 23.96
N GLY A 747 -12.46 32.81 25.23
CA GLY A 747 -13.23 31.62 25.62
C GLY A 747 -12.55 30.30 25.25
N LEU A 748 -11.22 30.27 25.17
CA LEU A 748 -10.42 29.12 24.71
C LEU A 748 -10.87 27.77 25.26
N ASP A 749 -11.19 27.66 26.56
CA ASP A 749 -11.64 26.41 27.21
C ASP A 749 -13.00 25.90 26.69
N SER A 750 -13.80 26.75 26.06
CA SER A 750 -15.04 26.37 25.39
C SER A 750 -14.82 25.96 23.92
N LEU A 751 -13.66 26.23 23.32
CA LEU A 751 -13.42 25.98 21.90
C LEU A 751 -12.88 24.57 21.63
N CYS A 752 -13.33 23.95 20.54
CA CYS A 752 -12.93 22.63 20.07
C CYS A 752 -12.94 22.58 18.54
N CYS A 753 -12.02 21.82 17.92
CA CYS A 753 -12.03 21.59 16.47
C CYS A 753 -13.15 20.66 15.98
N GLY A 754 -13.89 20.02 16.89
CA GLY A 754 -14.96 19.05 16.56
C GLY A 754 -14.50 17.60 16.38
N GLN A 755 -13.19 17.33 16.33
CA GLN A 755 -12.63 15.98 16.09
C GLN A 755 -13.18 14.86 17.01
N PRO A 756 -13.34 15.06 18.33
CA PRO A 756 -13.88 14.01 19.21
C PRO A 756 -15.33 13.63 18.90
N PHE A 757 -16.12 14.56 18.38
CA PHE A 757 -17.51 14.33 17.99
C PHE A 757 -17.57 13.65 16.61
N ALA A 758 -16.82 14.16 15.63
CA ALA A 758 -16.78 13.61 14.28
C ALA A 758 -16.35 12.13 14.26
N SER A 759 -15.31 11.78 15.02
CA SER A 759 -14.80 10.39 15.09
C SER A 759 -15.78 9.39 15.71
N LYS A 760 -16.71 9.85 16.57
CA LYS A 760 -17.73 9.04 17.25
C LYS A 760 -19.08 8.99 16.53
N GLY A 761 -19.22 9.66 15.39
CA GLY A 761 -20.48 9.70 14.65
C GLY A 761 -21.45 10.80 15.14
N TYR A 762 -20.92 11.94 15.58
CA TYR A 762 -21.69 13.11 16.02
C TYR A 762 -21.38 14.34 15.14
N PRO A 763 -21.75 14.33 13.84
CA PRO A 763 -21.34 15.36 12.88
C PRO A 763 -21.90 16.75 13.21
N ASP A 764 -23.15 16.85 13.71
CA ASP A 764 -23.78 18.14 14.02
C ASP A 764 -23.04 18.88 15.15
N GLN A 765 -22.65 18.15 16.19
CA GLN A 765 -21.88 18.69 17.31
C GLN A 765 -20.46 19.05 16.85
N ALA A 766 -19.86 18.24 15.98
CA ALA A 766 -18.57 18.56 15.39
C ALA A 766 -18.63 19.87 14.60
N ALA A 767 -19.65 20.06 13.76
CA ALA A 767 -19.88 21.27 12.99
C ALA A 767 -20.10 22.48 13.90
N THR A 768 -21.01 22.38 14.87
CA THR A 768 -21.29 23.47 15.84
C THR A 768 -20.02 23.93 16.55
N LYS A 769 -19.21 22.99 17.07
CA LYS A 769 -17.95 23.34 17.75
C LYS A 769 -16.93 23.96 16.79
N LYS A 770 -16.85 23.47 15.56
CA LYS A 770 -15.99 24.02 14.52
C LYS A 770 -16.36 25.46 14.20
N ASP A 771 -17.65 25.77 14.04
CA ASP A 771 -18.14 27.12 13.71
C ASP A 771 -17.87 28.11 14.84
N GLU A 772 -18.08 27.70 16.10
CA GLU A 772 -17.73 28.48 17.29
C GLU A 772 -16.22 28.79 17.32
N LEU A 773 -15.39 27.80 16.99
CA LEU A 773 -13.93 27.97 16.92
C LEU A 773 -13.52 28.93 15.81
N ILE A 774 -14.00 28.74 14.57
CA ILE A 774 -13.68 29.62 13.44
C ILE A 774 -14.07 31.07 13.75
N SER A 775 -15.25 31.27 14.34
CA SER A 775 -15.72 32.60 14.76
C SER A 775 -14.79 33.26 15.78
N ALA A 776 -14.27 32.49 16.75
CA ALA A 776 -13.33 32.99 17.74
C ALA A 776 -11.95 33.29 17.13
N LEU A 777 -11.48 32.46 16.19
CA LEU A 777 -10.22 32.67 15.48
C LEU A 777 -10.26 33.93 14.62
N LEU A 778 -11.35 34.18 13.90
CA LEU A 778 -11.53 35.41 13.11
C LEU A 778 -11.40 36.68 13.96
N ARG A 779 -12.03 36.69 15.14
CA ARG A 779 -11.90 37.82 16.07
C ARG A 779 -10.46 37.97 16.58
N ALA A 780 -9.83 36.86 16.96
CA ALA A 780 -8.46 36.87 17.48
C ALA A 780 -7.42 37.27 16.42
N SER A 781 -7.65 36.92 15.16
CA SER A 781 -6.73 37.14 14.03
C SER A 781 -6.96 38.47 13.30
N ARG A 782 -7.83 39.34 13.81
CA ARG A 782 -8.23 40.59 13.16
C ARG A 782 -8.75 40.35 11.74
N ASN A 783 -9.65 39.38 11.59
CA ASN A 783 -10.23 38.92 10.32
C ASN A 783 -9.19 38.33 9.36
N GLY A 784 -8.28 37.49 9.87
CA GLY A 784 -7.31 36.75 9.04
C GLY A 784 -5.99 37.47 8.77
N LEU A 785 -5.80 38.69 9.31
CA LEU A 785 -4.53 39.43 9.19
C LEU A 785 -3.38 38.72 9.94
N ASP A 786 -3.67 38.15 11.10
CA ASP A 786 -2.68 37.42 11.89
C ASP A 786 -2.71 35.92 11.55
N PRO A 787 -1.54 35.27 11.35
CA PRO A 787 -1.47 33.83 11.14
C PRO A 787 -1.96 33.08 12.38
N VAL A 788 -2.65 31.96 12.16
CA VAL A 788 -3.13 31.07 13.22
C VAL A 788 -2.20 29.86 13.30
N TYR A 789 -1.54 29.69 14.44
CA TYR A 789 -0.74 28.51 14.78
C TYR A 789 -1.58 27.54 15.62
N CYS A 790 -1.67 26.28 15.21
CA CYS A 790 -2.21 25.21 16.05
C CYS A 790 -1.11 24.22 16.44
N ASP A 791 -1.04 23.87 17.73
CA ASP A 791 0.00 23.01 18.30
C ASP A 791 -0.15 21.52 17.99
N THR A 792 -1.25 21.10 17.35
CA THR A 792 -1.47 19.70 16.99
C THR A 792 -1.99 19.57 15.56
N SER A 793 -1.35 18.70 14.78
CA SER A 793 -1.73 18.46 13.38
C SER A 793 -3.15 17.90 13.21
N PRO A 794 -3.74 17.08 14.12
CA PRO A 794 -5.11 16.62 13.98
C PRO A 794 -6.14 17.76 14.04
N CYS A 795 -5.94 18.75 14.93
CA CYS A 795 -6.82 19.92 15.00
C CYS A 795 -6.69 20.79 13.76
N THR A 796 -5.47 21.01 13.27
CA THR A 796 -5.22 21.74 12.02
C THR A 796 -5.95 21.09 10.85
N LEU A 797 -5.77 19.77 10.66
CA LEU A 797 -6.42 19.04 9.57
C LEU A 797 -7.95 19.13 9.64
N GLN A 798 -8.52 18.97 10.84
CA GLN A 798 -9.97 18.95 11.03
C GLN A 798 -10.67 20.28 10.69
N ILE A 799 -9.96 21.41 10.80
CA ILE A 799 -10.55 22.74 10.56
C ILE A 799 -10.01 23.43 9.30
N ARG A 800 -9.05 22.82 8.58
CA ARG A 800 -8.34 23.43 7.45
C ARG A 800 -9.31 24.05 6.43
N GLU A 801 -10.24 23.25 5.91
CA GLU A 801 -11.20 23.71 4.89
C GLU A 801 -12.05 24.87 5.40
N ALA A 802 -12.63 24.76 6.60
CA ALA A 802 -13.45 25.82 7.19
C ALA A 802 -12.65 27.10 7.52
N ALA A 803 -11.36 26.96 7.84
CA ALA A 803 -10.46 28.08 8.07
C ALA A 803 -10.11 28.79 6.75
N GLU A 804 -9.81 28.04 5.69
CA GLU A 804 -9.54 28.58 4.36
C GLU A 804 -10.77 29.30 3.78
N GLU A 805 -11.96 28.72 3.89
CA GLU A 805 -13.23 29.34 3.50
C GLU A 805 -13.52 30.64 4.26
N ALA A 806 -13.10 30.71 5.52
CA ALA A 806 -13.22 31.91 6.36
C ALA A 806 -12.12 32.95 6.11
N GLY A 807 -11.13 32.69 5.24
CA GLY A 807 -10.00 33.59 4.99
C GLY A 807 -8.94 33.61 6.09
N LEU A 808 -8.87 32.57 6.92
CA LEU A 808 -7.82 32.40 7.93
C LEU A 808 -6.59 31.72 7.33
N THR A 809 -5.39 32.22 7.66
CA THR A 809 -4.14 31.52 7.33
C THR A 809 -3.74 30.61 8.48
N LEU A 810 -3.97 29.30 8.32
CA LEU A 810 -3.75 28.29 9.34
C LEU A 810 -2.45 27.52 9.14
N PHE A 811 -1.70 27.31 10.21
CA PHE A 811 -0.46 26.53 10.23
C PHE A 811 -0.49 25.43 11.28
N ASP A 812 -0.02 24.24 10.91
CA ASP A 812 0.40 23.21 11.87
C ASP A 812 1.83 23.51 12.38
N PRO A 813 2.32 22.75 13.38
CA PRO A 813 3.66 22.96 13.91
C PRO A 813 4.75 22.89 12.84
N VAL A 814 4.68 21.92 11.92
CA VAL A 814 5.72 21.67 10.92
C VAL A 814 5.82 22.84 9.96
N ARG A 815 4.70 23.22 9.34
CA ARG A 815 4.68 24.29 8.35
C ARG A 815 5.07 25.63 8.97
N PHE A 816 4.57 25.96 10.16
CA PHE A 816 4.94 27.23 10.80
C PHE A 816 6.44 27.33 11.12
N ILE A 817 7.04 26.25 11.63
CA ILE A 817 8.47 26.24 11.94
C ILE A 817 9.28 26.50 10.66
N ARG A 818 8.94 25.83 9.56
CA ARG A 818 9.64 25.98 8.27
C ARG A 818 9.45 27.36 7.66
N ASP A 819 8.22 27.83 7.59
CA ASP A 819 7.85 29.04 6.83
C ASP A 819 8.17 30.32 7.61
N HIS A 820 8.17 30.27 8.95
CA HIS A 820 8.25 31.47 9.79
C HIS A 820 9.41 31.47 10.79
N LEU A 821 9.88 30.31 11.28
CA LEU A 821 10.88 30.28 12.35
C LEU A 821 12.31 29.99 11.87
N TYR A 822 12.50 29.35 10.72
CA TYR A 822 13.84 29.06 10.18
C TYR A 822 14.72 30.29 9.97
N GLU A 823 14.14 31.42 9.55
CA GLU A 823 14.90 32.66 9.35
C GLU A 823 15.12 33.43 10.65
N ARG A 824 14.44 33.05 11.73
CA ARG A 824 14.39 33.76 13.01
C ARG A 824 15.10 33.05 14.15
N LEU A 825 15.46 31.77 13.95
CA LEU A 825 16.09 30.92 14.95
C LEU A 825 17.38 30.32 14.39
N ASP A 826 18.41 30.29 15.22
CA ASP A 826 19.63 29.52 14.95
C ASP A 826 19.50 28.13 15.61
N PHE A 827 19.72 27.07 14.81
CA PHE A 827 19.62 25.68 15.25
C PHE A 827 20.99 25.13 15.67
N GLU A 828 21.08 24.56 16.86
CA GLU A 828 22.26 23.89 17.42
C GLU A 828 21.94 22.38 17.57
N PRO A 829 22.16 21.55 16.53
CA PRO A 829 21.73 20.16 16.54
C PRO A 829 22.41 19.34 17.63
N GLU A 830 21.61 18.53 18.34
CA GLU A 830 22.10 17.57 19.32
C GLU A 830 22.56 16.26 18.62
N ARG A 831 23.31 15.43 19.35
CA ARG A 831 23.73 14.10 18.86
C ARG A 831 22.81 12.96 19.29
N THR A 832 21.82 13.27 20.11
CA THR A 832 20.89 12.31 20.71
C THR A 832 20.08 11.59 19.63
N PRO A 833 20.15 10.24 19.54
CA PRO A 833 19.33 9.49 18.61
C PRO A 833 17.85 9.66 18.91
N LEU A 834 17.11 10.14 17.90
CA LEU A 834 15.76 10.63 18.00
C LEU A 834 14.82 9.83 17.10
N ALA A 835 13.78 9.24 17.67
CA ALA A 835 12.72 8.60 16.91
C ALA A 835 11.70 9.63 16.38
N VAL A 836 11.23 9.50 15.15
CA VAL A 836 10.25 10.43 14.55
C VAL A 836 9.02 9.66 14.08
N HIS A 837 7.86 9.97 14.66
CA HIS A 837 6.58 9.45 14.16
C HIS A 837 5.83 10.50 13.33
N VAL A 838 5.72 10.23 12.02
CA VAL A 838 4.89 11.02 11.12
C VAL A 838 3.42 10.65 11.29
N THR A 839 2.68 11.49 12.00
CA THR A 839 1.26 11.24 12.28
C THR A 839 0.41 11.18 11.01
N CYS A 840 -0.73 10.49 11.07
CA CYS A 840 -1.67 10.43 9.95
C CYS A 840 -2.14 11.82 9.51
N SER A 841 -2.31 12.77 10.44
CA SER A 841 -2.68 14.14 10.13
C SER A 841 -1.57 14.92 9.44
N THR A 842 -0.32 14.78 9.87
CA THR A 842 0.84 15.37 9.18
C THR A 842 0.98 14.82 7.75
N GLN A 843 0.69 13.54 7.53
CA GLN A 843 0.64 12.95 6.18
C GLN A 843 -0.46 13.56 5.30
N HIS A 844 -1.66 13.77 5.83
CA HIS A 844 -2.76 14.42 5.09
C HIS A 844 -2.52 15.92 4.82
N LEU A 845 -1.71 16.58 5.64
CA LEU A 845 -1.30 17.97 5.44
C LEU A 845 -0.16 18.11 4.41
N GLY A 846 0.48 17.02 3.97
CA GLY A 846 1.62 17.06 3.06
C GLY A 846 2.94 17.43 3.75
N GLU A 847 3.01 17.35 5.08
CA GLU A 847 4.12 17.85 5.89
C GLU A 847 5.06 16.74 6.40
N SER A 848 4.96 15.53 5.85
CA SER A 848 5.78 14.37 6.27
C SER A 848 7.28 14.64 6.15
N GLN A 849 7.73 15.11 4.98
CA GLN A 849 9.15 15.39 4.74
C GLN A 849 9.59 16.62 5.55
N GLY A 850 8.72 17.64 5.66
CA GLY A 850 8.96 18.81 6.49
C GLY A 850 9.26 18.44 7.95
N LEU A 851 8.52 17.49 8.53
CA LEU A 851 8.76 17.00 9.89
C LEU A 851 10.13 16.33 10.02
N ILE A 852 10.49 15.47 9.07
CA ILE A 852 11.78 14.76 9.04
C ILE A 852 12.93 15.76 8.86
N ASP A 853 12.77 16.77 8.02
CA ASP A 853 13.79 17.80 7.78
C ASP A 853 14.02 18.67 9.02
N ILE A 854 12.95 19.05 9.73
CA ILE A 854 13.09 19.74 11.02
C ILE A 854 13.83 18.83 12.02
N ALA A 855 13.44 17.56 12.12
CA ALA A 855 14.10 16.62 13.02
C ALA A 855 15.60 16.49 12.74
N ARG A 856 15.99 16.41 11.46
CA ARG A 856 17.40 16.36 11.01
C ARG A 856 18.17 17.66 11.25
N ARG A 857 17.48 18.79 11.36
CA ARG A 857 18.08 20.07 11.80
C ARG A 857 18.25 20.14 13.31
N CYS A 858 17.48 19.36 14.06
CA CYS A 858 17.51 19.33 15.52
C CYS A 858 18.44 18.24 16.09
N SER A 859 18.59 17.11 15.37
CA SER A 859 19.48 16.02 15.75
C SER A 859 20.24 15.46 14.56
N THR A 860 21.51 15.14 14.76
CA THR A 860 22.34 14.45 13.76
C THR A 860 21.97 12.96 13.58
N GLN A 861 21.16 12.39 14.47
CA GLN A 861 20.77 10.98 14.46
C GLN A 861 19.24 10.87 14.51
N VAL A 862 18.62 10.65 13.35
CA VAL A 862 17.16 10.54 13.22
C VAL A 862 16.76 9.16 12.75
N VAL A 863 15.90 8.51 13.52
CA VAL A 863 15.30 7.20 13.19
C VAL A 863 13.83 7.42 12.88
N VAL A 864 13.37 6.99 11.71
CA VAL A 864 11.95 6.99 11.34
C VAL A 864 11.48 5.53 11.35
N PRO A 865 10.67 5.11 12.34
CA PRO A 865 10.21 3.71 12.39
C PRO A 865 9.46 3.28 11.13
N GLU A 866 9.89 2.17 10.55
CA GLU A 866 9.36 1.50 9.38
C GLU A 866 8.03 0.80 9.67
N GLY A 867 7.10 0.88 8.70
CA GLY A 867 5.77 0.26 8.79
C GLY A 867 4.80 0.93 9.77
N ILE A 868 5.24 1.91 10.57
CA ILE A 868 4.40 2.62 11.55
C ILE A 868 3.71 3.84 10.91
N HIS A 869 2.79 3.59 9.97
CA HIS A 869 2.04 4.65 9.27
C HIS A 869 0.96 5.33 10.12
N CYS A 870 0.40 4.61 11.09
CA CYS A 870 -0.59 5.10 12.03
C CYS A 870 -0.21 4.63 13.44
N CYS A 871 -0.50 5.42 14.47
CA CYS A 871 -0.28 5.02 15.86
C CYS A 871 -1.41 4.13 16.40
N GLY A 872 -2.50 3.92 15.66
CA GLY A 872 -3.71 3.20 16.12
C GLY A 872 -4.54 3.93 17.19
N PHE A 873 -4.06 5.07 17.70
CA PHE A 873 -4.70 5.80 18.80
C PHE A 873 -5.85 6.70 18.35
N ALA A 874 -5.72 7.37 17.20
CA ALA A 874 -6.74 8.15 16.49
C ALA A 874 -7.77 8.86 17.40
N GLY A 875 -7.33 9.84 18.18
CA GLY A 875 -8.18 10.53 19.16
C GLY A 875 -8.22 9.77 20.47
N ASP A 876 -9.30 9.05 20.76
CA ASP A 876 -9.49 8.28 21.98
C ASP A 876 -9.55 6.75 21.74
N LYS A 877 -9.33 6.32 20.49
CA LYS A 877 -9.41 4.90 20.10
C LYS A 877 -8.43 4.03 20.90
N GLY A 878 -7.21 4.52 21.14
CA GLY A 878 -6.20 3.80 21.93
C GLY A 878 -6.62 3.52 23.38
N PHE A 879 -7.56 4.29 23.94
CA PHE A 879 -8.13 4.02 25.26
C PHE A 879 -9.20 2.92 25.23
N ASN A 880 -10.04 2.93 24.19
CA ASN A 880 -11.20 2.06 24.09
C ASN A 880 -10.88 0.70 23.45
N VAL A 881 -9.98 0.69 22.46
CA VAL A 881 -9.50 -0.46 21.69
C VAL A 881 -7.95 -0.52 21.77
N PRO A 882 -7.37 -0.72 22.96
CA PRO A 882 -5.93 -0.71 23.17
C PRO A 882 -5.19 -1.78 22.35
N GLU A 883 -5.85 -2.89 22.01
CA GLU A 883 -5.33 -3.93 21.14
C GLU A 883 -5.04 -3.44 19.71
N LEU A 884 -5.78 -2.45 19.20
CA LEU A 884 -5.48 -1.81 17.91
C LEU A 884 -4.19 -0.99 17.99
N ASN A 885 -4.03 -0.21 19.06
CA ASN A 885 -2.82 0.57 19.30
C ASN A 885 -1.60 -0.34 19.50
N ALA A 886 -1.74 -1.41 20.29
CA ALA A 886 -0.68 -2.40 20.52
C ALA A 886 -0.28 -3.11 19.22
N HIS A 887 -1.25 -3.54 18.41
CA HIS A 887 -0.98 -4.18 17.12
C HIS A 887 -0.29 -3.22 16.14
N SER A 888 -0.76 -1.98 16.05
CA SER A 888 -0.21 -0.96 15.17
C SER A 888 1.23 -0.57 15.50
N LEU A 889 1.66 -0.79 16.76
CA LEU A 889 2.99 -0.41 17.27
C LEU A 889 3.84 -1.63 17.70
N LYS A 890 3.45 -2.85 17.31
CA LYS A 890 4.07 -4.10 17.79
C LYS A 890 5.57 -4.23 17.50
N THR A 891 6.06 -3.58 16.45
CA THR A 891 7.47 -3.57 16.03
C THR A 891 8.24 -2.34 16.50
N LEU A 892 7.58 -1.38 17.18
CA LEU A 892 8.17 -0.07 17.48
C LEU A 892 9.34 -0.16 18.47
N ALA A 893 9.22 -0.98 19.52
CA ALA A 893 10.24 -1.11 20.56
C ALA A 893 11.60 -1.55 19.99
N GLU A 894 11.61 -2.54 19.09
CA GLU A 894 12.84 -3.02 18.44
C GLU A 894 13.50 -1.92 17.61
N GLN A 895 12.70 -1.17 16.84
CA GLN A 895 13.20 -0.11 15.97
C GLN A 895 13.67 1.14 16.73
N THR A 896 13.24 1.31 17.98
CA THR A 896 13.55 2.49 18.81
C THR A 896 14.52 2.18 19.95
N ALA A 897 15.00 0.94 20.08
CA ALA A 897 15.86 0.49 21.18
C ALA A 897 17.16 1.31 21.35
N GLY A 898 17.64 1.96 20.28
CA GLY A 898 18.81 2.85 20.30
C GLY A 898 18.50 4.34 20.46
N CYS A 899 17.24 4.75 20.55
CA CYS A 899 16.83 6.14 20.70
C CYS A 899 16.70 6.51 22.19
N GLU A 900 16.91 7.78 22.53
CA GLU A 900 16.68 8.25 23.91
C GLU A 900 15.28 8.86 24.12
N GLU A 901 14.70 9.43 23.05
CA GLU A 901 13.37 10.02 23.02
C GLU A 901 12.79 9.95 21.60
N GLY A 902 11.49 10.21 21.49
CA GLY A 902 10.78 10.32 20.23
C GLY A 902 10.01 11.63 20.10
N ILE A 903 9.67 12.01 18.86
CA ILE A 903 8.80 13.16 18.59
C ILE A 903 7.59 12.82 17.74
N SER A 904 6.52 13.57 17.97
CA SER A 904 5.28 13.54 17.20
C SER A 904 4.64 14.94 17.13
N THR A 905 3.53 15.04 16.40
CA THR A 905 2.70 16.27 16.28
C THR A 905 1.30 16.08 16.89
N SER A 906 1.12 15.03 17.69
CA SER A 906 -0.17 14.66 18.29
C SER A 906 0.02 14.05 19.68
N ARG A 907 -0.51 14.74 20.69
CA ARG A 907 -0.45 14.31 22.09
C ARG A 907 -1.03 12.92 22.34
N THR A 908 -2.06 12.52 21.60
CA THR A 908 -2.65 11.18 21.80
C THR A 908 -1.83 10.08 21.14
N CYS A 909 -1.14 10.36 20.04
CA CYS A 909 -0.16 9.41 19.51
C CYS A 909 1.04 9.29 20.45
N GLU A 910 1.52 10.38 21.06
CA GLU A 910 2.63 10.36 22.03
C GLU A 910 2.37 9.36 23.18
N ILE A 911 1.14 9.27 23.70
CA ILE A 911 0.76 8.30 24.74
C ILE A 911 1.00 6.86 24.27
N GLY A 912 0.48 6.52 23.09
CA GLY A 912 0.59 5.17 22.52
C GLY A 912 2.03 4.83 22.11
N LEU A 913 2.73 5.78 21.51
CA LEU A 913 4.13 5.62 21.09
C LEU A 913 5.03 5.40 22.31
N SER A 914 4.88 6.21 23.36
CA SER A 914 5.69 6.06 24.57
C SER A 914 5.45 4.70 25.23
N ARG A 915 4.18 4.29 25.30
CA ARG A 915 3.77 3.00 25.86
C ARG A 915 4.41 1.79 25.17
N HIS A 916 4.54 1.85 23.84
CA HIS A 916 4.95 0.71 23.02
C HIS A 916 6.39 0.77 22.50
N SER A 917 7.10 1.88 22.68
CA SER A 917 8.52 2.03 22.32
C SER A 917 9.47 1.78 23.49
N GLY A 918 9.04 2.07 24.73
CA GLY A 918 9.92 2.06 25.90
C GLY A 918 10.73 3.34 26.09
N ILE A 919 10.50 4.37 25.27
CA ILE A 919 11.08 5.72 25.40
C ILE A 919 9.95 6.75 25.44
N ASP A 920 10.24 7.95 25.96
CA ASP A 920 9.23 9.01 25.98
C ASP A 920 9.09 9.67 24.60
N TYR A 921 7.85 9.92 24.17
CA TYR A 921 7.54 10.71 22.98
C TYR A 921 6.98 12.08 23.37
N HIS A 922 7.49 13.14 22.75
CA HIS A 922 7.06 14.52 23.00
C HIS A 922 6.60 15.24 21.73
N GLY A 923 5.95 16.38 21.89
CA GLY A 923 5.63 17.25 20.76
C GLY A 923 6.90 17.82 20.12
N LEU A 924 6.96 17.88 18.78
CA LEU A 924 8.05 18.45 17.96
C LEU A 924 8.62 19.76 18.53
N VAL A 925 7.74 20.63 19.02
CA VAL A 925 8.07 21.95 19.57
C VAL A 925 9.05 21.86 20.75
N ASN A 926 8.98 20.81 21.59
CA ASN A 926 9.91 20.63 22.70
C ASN A 926 11.35 20.55 22.21
N LEU A 927 11.57 19.76 21.16
CA LEU A 927 12.89 19.59 20.57
C LEU A 927 13.37 20.90 19.94
N VAL A 928 12.53 21.53 19.10
CA VAL A 928 12.90 22.78 18.41
C VAL A 928 13.21 23.89 19.41
N ASP A 929 12.39 24.06 20.45
CA ASP A 929 12.65 25.03 21.50
C ASP A 929 13.95 24.75 22.26
N ARG A 930 14.24 23.48 22.59
CA ARG A 930 15.45 23.09 23.31
C ARG A 930 16.73 23.40 22.52
N VAL A 931 16.73 23.15 21.21
CA VAL A 931 17.93 23.23 20.35
C VAL A 931 18.07 24.53 19.57
N THR A 932 17.26 25.54 19.87
CA THR A 932 17.30 26.82 19.14
C THR A 932 17.48 28.04 20.03
N ARG A 933 18.12 29.06 19.45
CA ARG A 933 18.28 30.40 20.02
C ARG A 933 17.70 31.46 19.07
N PRO A 934 17.24 32.62 19.57
CA PRO A 934 16.86 33.74 18.71
C PRO A 934 18.03 34.14 17.81
N LYS A 935 17.78 34.30 16.52
CA LYS A 935 18.75 34.86 15.59
C LYS A 935 18.89 36.35 15.87
N ALA A 936 20.13 36.85 15.94
CA ALA A 936 20.36 38.28 16.10
C ALA A 936 19.75 39.03 14.90
N ILE A 937 18.84 39.96 15.17
CA ILE A 937 18.26 40.83 14.13
C ILE A 937 19.39 41.76 13.68
N ALA A 938 19.78 41.66 12.41
CA ALA A 938 20.79 42.53 11.79
C ALA A 938 20.25 43.95 11.58
#